data_AF-A0A954ZVR3-F1
#
_entry.id   AF-A0A954ZVR3-F1
#
_cell.length_a   1.000
_cell.length_b   1.000
_cell.length_c   1.000
_cell.angle_alpha   90.00
_cell.angle_beta   90.00
_cell.angle_gamma   90.00
#
_symmetry.space_group_name_H-M   'P 1'
#
loop_
_entity.id
_entity.type
_entity.pdbx_description
1 polymer ?
#
loop_
_entity_poly.entity_id
_entity_poly.type
_entity_poly.pdbx_seq_one_letter_code
_entity_poly.pdbx_strand_id
1 'polypeptide(L)'
;MSSRSNLLRAIATLLMLAACAQPARSDDVSPSLSQYAVYSGGKISMNGRAIVTGNLGAGGTLTLQDDTQVSDGLFSGGAMSLRYRVQIGGLVHSDATLIVYEDSILRDSVQSAGNMTLRYRVGIKGDATSEGSITSMDAVSVSGTVSQYTPLPHTWIAPSVVEPAYKPGSTAVSLNYSESRVLNPGSYGALNMRAGSTVSLSAGVYRFSSIRSESDVRFLIDDSDGPVSVYVEQTMLVGYRSKVVLDSGDGGSLSWFVGGDLTVQADTQFVGQVQCFSGVTLQDRITTNGSIYAKDGFTCGWDCVFGVAISRVYYVATNGNDANSGTSMSAPLRTIQAAVNKCTEAGSVIYIAPGTYKERLQIGMGSGSGVATGTEKEPVRVIGDVDGTNTNRKPGSVVLDGGGKQQRGIELKYVDFWQFDGLSITGFTQYGIYALDSGFAYENATIDVPSSYGIYATIDAECVIRSIRFDRGGASGHVAWIQPKSGVSGVDLDFSNNDMSLRDKEYLSRGYATGFDSSYWYGSGYQLTYGLIAYGYNNGKWRNLNISNNQMSDLYLPIYSYAYQSTGDVSISNNTISGCLYSIYSYAYYGATDVFVMNNIIDQCYYGLIGYTYQNSTMTVSGLIEHAVTYNMGAFGRAYEFEVITEDPLFNDPAAGDFSLCTRSPGVDAGTMKHAPSTDIDGYPRPLDGDGDGVAQIDLGAYEQVGTCDARVRVVQWREIGAETND
;
A
#
# COMPACT_ATOMS: atom_id res chain seq x y z
N MET A 1 -84.11 4.56 -41.95
CA MET A 1 -83.25 3.39 -42.21
C MET A 1 -81.76 3.74 -42.37
N SER A 2 -81.21 4.75 -41.66
CA SER A 2 -79.76 5.04 -41.73
C SER A 2 -79.11 5.48 -40.41
N SER A 3 -79.78 5.34 -39.25
CA SER A 3 -79.18 5.71 -37.94
C SER A 3 -79.01 4.54 -36.95
N ARG A 4 -79.49 3.33 -37.26
CA ARG A 4 -79.31 2.14 -36.41
C ARG A 4 -78.12 1.23 -36.80
N SER A 5 -77.51 1.42 -37.97
CA SER A 5 -76.32 0.63 -38.40
C SER A 5 -74.98 1.18 -37.90
N ASN A 6 -74.93 2.46 -37.52
CA ASN A 6 -73.69 3.10 -37.05
C ASN A 6 -73.50 2.95 -35.53
N LEU A 7 -74.58 2.75 -34.76
CA LEU A 7 -74.48 2.51 -33.32
C LEU A 7 -74.05 1.07 -33.00
N LEU A 8 -74.47 0.06 -33.80
CA LEU A 8 -74.01 -1.32 -33.64
C LEU A 8 -72.56 -1.53 -34.11
N ARG A 9 -72.06 -0.75 -35.07
CA ARG A 9 -70.63 -0.78 -35.46
C ARG A 9 -69.75 -0.07 -34.44
N ALA A 10 -70.21 1.01 -33.80
CA ALA A 10 -69.46 1.67 -32.73
C ALA A 10 -69.40 0.82 -31.45
N ILE A 11 -70.45 0.06 -31.12
CA ILE A 11 -70.45 -0.82 -29.94
C ILE A 11 -69.67 -2.12 -30.19
N ALA A 12 -69.62 -2.65 -31.42
CA ALA A 12 -68.82 -3.84 -31.74
C ALA A 12 -67.30 -3.55 -31.82
N THR A 13 -66.89 -2.33 -32.17
CA THR A 13 -65.46 -1.93 -32.15
C THR A 13 -65.00 -1.53 -30.74
N LEU A 14 -65.90 -1.13 -29.84
CA LEU A 14 -65.58 -0.87 -28.42
C LEU A 14 -65.59 -2.14 -27.55
N LEU A 15 -66.21 -3.24 -28.00
CA LEU A 15 -66.23 -4.53 -27.29
C LEU A 15 -65.20 -5.57 -27.78
N MET A 16 -64.41 -5.29 -28.83
CA MET A 16 -63.28 -6.16 -29.26
C MET A 16 -61.89 -5.68 -28.79
N LEU A 17 -61.82 -4.61 -27.98
CA LEU A 17 -60.59 -4.15 -27.30
C LEU A 17 -60.61 -4.45 -25.79
N ALA A 18 -61.42 -5.41 -25.37
CA ALA A 18 -61.55 -5.86 -23.99
C ALA A 18 -61.18 -7.35 -23.82
N ALA A 19 -60.11 -7.79 -24.48
CA ALA A 19 -59.44 -9.05 -24.15
C ALA A 19 -57.92 -8.85 -24.19
N CYS A 20 -57.33 -8.99 -23.00
CA CYS A 20 -55.90 -9.00 -22.69
C CYS A 20 -55.18 -7.64 -22.60
N ALA A 21 -55.50 -6.89 -21.56
CA ALA A 21 -54.51 -6.15 -20.78
C ALA A 21 -55.12 -5.93 -19.39
N GLN A 22 -54.80 -6.79 -18.43
CA GLN A 22 -55.01 -6.42 -17.03
C GLN A 22 -54.16 -5.17 -16.75
N PRO A 23 -54.69 -4.15 -16.07
CA PRO A 23 -53.84 -3.06 -15.60
C PRO A 23 -52.87 -3.64 -14.58
N ALA A 24 -51.56 -3.42 -14.79
CA ALA A 24 -50.53 -3.69 -13.81
C ALA A 24 -50.97 -3.12 -12.45
N ARG A 25 -50.98 -3.97 -11.43
CA ARG A 25 -51.40 -3.60 -10.08
C ARG A 25 -50.28 -2.75 -9.48
N SER A 26 -50.62 -1.78 -8.63
CA SER A 26 -49.69 -0.76 -8.09
C SER A 26 -48.53 -1.27 -7.22
N ASP A 27 -48.27 -2.57 -7.19
CA ASP A 27 -47.20 -3.24 -6.44
C ASP A 27 -46.22 -4.04 -7.34
N ASP A 28 -46.32 -3.93 -8.67
CA ASP A 28 -45.32 -4.45 -9.63
C ASP A 28 -44.04 -3.61 -9.57
N VAL A 29 -43.24 -3.77 -8.50
CA VAL A 29 -41.98 -3.04 -8.30
C VAL A 29 -40.90 -3.65 -9.17
N SER A 30 -40.59 -3.02 -10.32
CA SER A 30 -39.29 -3.24 -10.97
C SER A 30 -38.19 -2.79 -10.00
N PRO A 31 -37.24 -3.64 -9.58
CA PRO A 31 -36.18 -3.17 -8.70
C PRO A 31 -35.27 -2.20 -9.46
N SER A 32 -34.84 -1.13 -8.79
CA SER A 32 -33.71 -0.33 -9.28
C SER A 32 -32.45 -1.22 -9.31
N LEU A 33 -31.46 -0.87 -10.14
CA LEU A 33 -30.13 -1.48 -10.08
C LEU A 33 -29.50 -1.20 -8.71
N SER A 34 -29.78 -2.06 -7.72
CA SER A 34 -29.18 -1.99 -6.39
C SER A 34 -27.71 -2.39 -6.49
N GLN A 35 -26.90 -1.88 -5.55
CA GLN A 35 -25.48 -2.20 -5.46
C GLN A 35 -25.28 -3.73 -5.45
N TYR A 36 -24.33 -4.22 -6.25
CA TYR A 36 -23.96 -5.64 -6.41
C TYR A 36 -25.01 -6.57 -7.02
N ALA A 37 -26.15 -6.04 -7.45
CA ALA A 37 -27.15 -6.87 -8.10
C ALA A 37 -26.71 -7.31 -9.51
N VAL A 38 -27.08 -8.52 -9.88
CA VAL A 38 -26.89 -9.07 -11.21
C VAL A 38 -28.26 -9.31 -11.84
N TYR A 39 -28.55 -8.59 -12.92
CA TYR A 39 -29.81 -8.68 -13.63
C TYR A 39 -29.61 -9.01 -15.10
N SER A 40 -30.56 -9.75 -15.66
CA SER A 40 -30.65 -9.91 -17.10
C SER A 40 -32.09 -9.78 -17.59
N GLY A 41 -32.30 -9.10 -18.72
CA GLY A 41 -33.59 -9.11 -19.42
C GLY A 41 -33.91 -10.48 -20.05
N GLY A 42 -32.88 -11.30 -20.31
CA GLY A 42 -33.00 -12.66 -20.80
C GLY A 42 -32.68 -13.71 -19.74
N LYS A 43 -31.88 -14.72 -20.12
CA LYS A 43 -31.55 -15.86 -19.24
C LYS A 43 -30.34 -15.57 -18.34
N ILE A 44 -30.31 -16.19 -17.16
CA ILE A 44 -29.13 -16.26 -16.30
C ILE A 44 -28.69 -17.72 -16.13
N SER A 45 -27.41 -18.00 -16.35
CA SER A 45 -26.79 -19.32 -16.06
C SER A 45 -25.49 -19.14 -15.29
N MET A 46 -25.41 -19.69 -14.08
CA MET A 46 -24.21 -19.69 -13.25
C MET A 46 -23.73 -21.13 -13.03
N ASN A 47 -22.53 -21.43 -13.50
CA ASN A 47 -22.05 -22.81 -13.71
C ASN A 47 -21.24 -23.41 -12.54
N GLY A 48 -21.05 -22.69 -11.42
CA GLY A 48 -20.57 -23.31 -10.17
C GLY A 48 -19.85 -22.38 -9.19
N ARG A 49 -20.11 -22.55 -7.89
CA ARG A 49 -19.52 -21.87 -6.73
C ARG A 49 -19.51 -20.34 -6.82
N ALA A 50 -20.45 -19.78 -7.58
CA ALA A 50 -20.57 -18.34 -7.66
C ALA A 50 -21.06 -17.78 -6.32
N ILE A 51 -20.57 -16.60 -5.94
CA ILE A 51 -21.01 -15.87 -4.75
C ILE A 51 -21.55 -14.53 -5.20
N VAL A 52 -22.86 -14.32 -5.04
CA VAL A 52 -23.54 -13.06 -5.36
C VAL A 52 -24.01 -12.43 -4.04
N THR A 53 -23.45 -11.28 -3.70
CA THR A 53 -23.78 -10.57 -2.45
C THR A 53 -25.06 -9.73 -2.53
N GLY A 54 -25.52 -9.39 -3.75
CA GLY A 54 -26.78 -8.67 -3.97
C GLY A 54 -27.89 -9.56 -4.53
N ASN A 55 -28.95 -8.91 -5.04
CA ASN A 55 -30.05 -9.58 -5.73
C ASN A 55 -29.62 -10.20 -7.07
N LEU A 56 -30.25 -11.32 -7.44
CA LEU A 56 -30.06 -11.97 -8.73
C LEU A 56 -31.40 -12.13 -9.45
N GLY A 57 -31.53 -11.61 -10.67
CA GLY A 57 -32.83 -11.62 -11.36
C GLY A 57 -32.76 -11.78 -12.88
N ALA A 58 -33.56 -12.67 -13.44
CA ALA A 58 -33.64 -12.92 -14.88
C ALA A 58 -35.04 -12.60 -15.42
N GLY A 59 -35.16 -11.95 -16.57
CA GLY A 59 -36.44 -11.81 -17.28
C GLY A 59 -36.90 -13.12 -17.93
N GLY A 60 -35.97 -14.04 -18.20
CA GLY A 60 -36.23 -15.40 -18.67
C GLY A 60 -35.80 -16.47 -17.66
N THR A 61 -35.35 -17.61 -18.18
CA THR A 61 -34.92 -18.77 -17.36
C THR A 61 -33.72 -18.43 -16.48
N LEU A 62 -33.75 -18.90 -15.23
CA LEU A 62 -32.66 -18.77 -14.27
C LEU A 62 -32.15 -20.15 -13.83
N THR A 63 -30.85 -20.41 -14.00
CA THR A 63 -30.22 -21.67 -13.59
C THR A 63 -29.01 -21.43 -12.70
N LEU A 64 -29.04 -21.96 -11.47
CA LEU A 64 -27.92 -21.98 -10.52
C LEU A 64 -27.54 -23.42 -10.20
N GLN A 65 -26.23 -23.68 -10.15
CA GLN A 65 -25.69 -25.02 -9.92
C GLN A 65 -24.49 -24.96 -8.97
N ASP A 66 -24.15 -26.11 -8.38
CA ASP A 66 -22.88 -26.42 -7.69
C ASP A 66 -22.44 -25.41 -6.62
N ASP A 67 -23.01 -25.49 -5.41
CA ASP A 67 -22.64 -24.69 -4.23
C ASP A 67 -22.77 -23.16 -4.42
N THR A 68 -23.46 -22.70 -5.47
CA THR A 68 -23.69 -21.26 -5.72
C THR A 68 -24.46 -20.63 -4.57
N GLN A 69 -24.04 -19.43 -4.18
CA GLN A 69 -24.62 -18.66 -3.07
C GLN A 69 -25.12 -17.31 -3.55
N VAL A 70 -26.34 -16.96 -3.14
CA VAL A 70 -26.92 -15.62 -3.32
C VAL A 70 -27.37 -15.12 -1.96
N SER A 71 -26.85 -13.98 -1.54
CA SER A 71 -27.13 -13.42 -0.21
C SER A 71 -28.53 -12.82 -0.10
N ASP A 72 -29.05 -12.24 -1.18
CA ASP A 72 -30.36 -11.58 -1.20
C ASP A 72 -31.39 -12.40 -2.02
N GLY A 73 -32.35 -11.72 -2.66
CA GLY A 73 -33.45 -12.32 -3.39
C GLY A 73 -33.05 -12.88 -4.75
N LEU A 74 -33.82 -13.89 -5.18
CA LEU A 74 -33.64 -14.60 -6.44
C LEU A 74 -34.93 -14.59 -7.25
N PHE A 75 -34.90 -14.01 -8.45
CA PHE A 75 -36.11 -13.75 -9.23
C PHE A 75 -35.99 -14.24 -10.68
N SER A 76 -37.05 -14.80 -11.23
CA SER A 76 -37.10 -15.24 -12.62
C SER A 76 -38.47 -15.00 -13.25
N GLY A 77 -38.49 -14.32 -14.39
CA GLY A 77 -39.67 -14.19 -15.25
C GLY A 77 -39.96 -15.45 -16.08
N GLY A 78 -39.14 -16.49 -15.93
CA GLY A 78 -39.30 -17.78 -16.57
C GLY A 78 -39.10 -18.92 -15.57
N ALA A 79 -38.76 -20.10 -16.09
CA ALA A 79 -38.51 -21.27 -15.25
C ALA A 79 -37.21 -21.12 -14.46
N MET A 80 -37.22 -21.59 -13.22
CA MET A 80 -36.06 -21.53 -12.34
C MET A 80 -35.59 -22.94 -11.95
N SER A 81 -34.28 -23.18 -12.03
CA SER A 81 -33.65 -24.45 -11.64
C SER A 81 -32.46 -24.21 -10.71
N LEU A 82 -32.56 -24.70 -9.47
CA LEU A 82 -31.51 -24.67 -8.44
C LEU A 82 -31.02 -26.09 -8.18
N ARG A 83 -29.74 -26.37 -8.39
CA ARG A 83 -29.18 -27.73 -8.32
C ARG A 83 -27.88 -27.78 -7.52
N TYR A 84 -27.63 -28.89 -6.84
CA TYR A 84 -26.38 -29.19 -6.17
C TYR A 84 -25.98 -28.17 -5.09
N ARG A 85 -26.63 -28.19 -3.92
CA ARG A 85 -26.25 -27.44 -2.70
C ARG A 85 -26.28 -25.91 -2.83
N VAL A 86 -27.22 -25.38 -3.61
CA VAL A 86 -27.41 -23.92 -3.75
C VAL A 86 -27.91 -23.32 -2.45
N GLN A 87 -27.44 -22.12 -2.11
CA GLN A 87 -27.87 -21.40 -0.92
C GLN A 87 -28.38 -20.01 -1.26
N ILE A 88 -29.62 -19.71 -0.85
CA ILE A 88 -30.25 -18.40 -1.09
C ILE A 88 -30.66 -17.77 0.25
N GLY A 89 -30.32 -16.50 0.45
CA GLY A 89 -30.60 -15.77 1.67
C GLY A 89 -31.98 -15.11 1.70
N GLY A 90 -32.46 -14.58 0.58
CA GLY A 90 -33.75 -13.90 0.46
C GLY A 90 -34.85 -14.71 -0.27
N LEU A 91 -35.94 -14.02 -0.57
CA LEU A 91 -37.10 -14.57 -1.30
C LEU A 91 -36.67 -15.21 -2.63
N VAL A 92 -37.21 -16.39 -2.92
CA VAL A 92 -37.09 -17.03 -4.23
C VAL A 92 -38.43 -16.96 -4.96
N HIS A 93 -38.44 -16.38 -6.15
CA HIS A 93 -39.66 -16.21 -6.95
C HIS A 93 -39.44 -16.59 -8.42
N SER A 94 -40.36 -17.40 -8.96
CA SER A 94 -40.41 -17.77 -10.37
C SER A 94 -41.82 -17.55 -10.94
N ASP A 95 -41.92 -16.83 -12.05
CA ASP A 95 -43.17 -16.66 -12.83
C ASP A 95 -43.54 -17.91 -13.65
N ALA A 96 -42.78 -18.99 -13.53
CA ALA A 96 -43.10 -20.28 -14.14
C ALA A 96 -42.77 -21.42 -13.16
N THR A 97 -42.30 -22.55 -13.68
CA THR A 97 -41.96 -23.72 -12.86
C THR A 97 -40.69 -23.47 -12.04
N LEU A 98 -40.75 -23.77 -10.74
CA LEU A 98 -39.59 -23.79 -9.84
C LEU A 98 -39.12 -25.23 -9.56
N ILE A 99 -37.83 -25.48 -9.78
CA ILE A 99 -37.19 -26.77 -9.56
C ILE A 99 -36.03 -26.56 -8.57
N VAL A 100 -36.07 -27.22 -7.41
CA VAL A 100 -35.04 -27.15 -6.38
C VAL A 100 -34.57 -28.56 -6.01
N TYR A 101 -33.27 -28.81 -6.17
CA TYR A 101 -32.66 -30.13 -6.03
C TYR A 101 -31.52 -30.10 -5.00
N GLU A 102 -31.32 -31.24 -4.36
CA GLU A 102 -30.06 -31.69 -3.75
C GLU A 102 -29.46 -30.74 -2.72
N ASP A 103 -29.78 -30.96 -1.45
CA ASP A 103 -29.18 -30.32 -0.28
C ASP A 103 -29.19 -28.77 -0.33
N SER A 104 -30.01 -28.19 -1.20
CA SER A 104 -30.12 -26.74 -1.35
C SER A 104 -30.89 -26.14 -0.18
N ILE A 105 -30.41 -24.98 0.31
CA ILE A 105 -30.94 -24.30 1.50
C ILE A 105 -31.45 -22.92 1.11
N LEU A 106 -32.76 -22.73 1.24
CA LEU A 106 -33.45 -21.48 0.95
C LEU A 106 -33.89 -20.88 2.29
N ARG A 107 -33.28 -19.75 2.67
CA ARG A 107 -33.41 -19.16 4.02
C ARG A 107 -34.64 -18.28 4.21
N ASP A 108 -35.38 -18.05 3.14
CA ASP A 108 -36.65 -17.32 3.14
C ASP A 108 -37.73 -18.15 2.43
N SER A 109 -38.86 -17.51 2.13
CA SER A 109 -40.00 -18.08 1.43
C SER A 109 -39.70 -18.30 -0.05
N VAL A 110 -40.43 -19.25 -0.64
CA VAL A 110 -40.32 -19.61 -2.05
C VAL A 110 -41.69 -19.53 -2.74
N GLN A 111 -41.69 -19.02 -3.97
CA GLN A 111 -42.88 -18.75 -4.75
C GLN A 111 -42.72 -19.24 -6.19
N SER A 112 -43.78 -19.84 -6.73
CA SER A 112 -43.82 -20.38 -8.09
C SER A 112 -45.19 -20.13 -8.72
N ALA A 113 -45.28 -19.39 -9.83
CA ALA A 113 -46.53 -19.28 -10.60
C ALA A 113 -46.81 -20.54 -11.46
N GLY A 114 -45.83 -21.43 -11.61
CA GLY A 114 -45.99 -22.77 -12.17
C GLY A 114 -45.96 -23.86 -11.11
N ASN A 115 -45.68 -25.11 -11.53
CA ASN A 115 -45.48 -26.21 -10.58
C ASN A 115 -44.16 -26.06 -9.81
N MET A 116 -44.13 -26.51 -8.56
CA MET A 116 -42.92 -26.53 -7.73
C MET A 116 -42.47 -27.97 -7.50
N THR A 117 -41.20 -28.27 -7.82
CA THR A 117 -40.59 -29.59 -7.57
C THR A 117 -39.42 -29.46 -6.61
N LEU A 118 -39.52 -30.13 -5.46
CA LEU A 118 -38.51 -30.14 -4.39
C LEU A 118 -38.01 -31.56 -4.17
N ARG A 119 -36.70 -31.80 -4.35
CA ARG A 119 -36.11 -33.15 -4.25
C ARG A 119 -34.77 -33.17 -3.55
N TYR A 120 -34.47 -34.29 -2.90
CA TYR A 120 -33.19 -34.62 -2.28
C TYR A 120 -32.76 -33.63 -1.19
N ARG A 121 -33.43 -33.67 -0.02
CA ARG A 121 -33.05 -32.95 1.22
C ARG A 121 -33.02 -31.42 1.10
N VAL A 122 -33.88 -30.84 0.25
CA VAL A 122 -34.05 -29.38 0.19
C VAL A 122 -34.61 -28.85 1.50
N GLY A 123 -34.04 -27.76 2.01
CA GLY A 123 -34.51 -27.06 3.20
C GLY A 123 -35.03 -25.66 2.85
N ILE A 124 -36.28 -25.37 3.19
CA ILE A 124 -36.90 -24.04 3.08
C ILE A 124 -37.23 -23.55 4.48
N LYS A 125 -36.75 -22.36 4.84
CA LYS A 125 -37.01 -21.75 6.15
C LYS A 125 -38.30 -20.92 6.20
N GLY A 126 -38.76 -20.40 5.07
CA GLY A 126 -40.03 -19.68 4.97
C GLY A 126 -41.20 -20.54 4.48
N ASP A 127 -42.18 -19.87 3.89
CA ASP A 127 -43.35 -20.49 3.26
C ASP A 127 -43.00 -21.05 1.88
N ALA A 128 -43.72 -22.07 1.43
CA ALA A 128 -43.66 -22.59 0.06
C ALA A 128 -45.02 -22.40 -0.62
N THR A 129 -45.13 -21.44 -1.53
CA THR A 129 -46.38 -21.09 -2.22
C THR A 129 -46.29 -21.35 -3.71
N SER A 130 -47.31 -21.98 -4.28
CA SER A 130 -47.39 -22.31 -5.70
C SER A 130 -48.80 -22.10 -6.24
N GLU A 131 -48.92 -21.50 -7.44
CA GLU A 131 -50.18 -21.50 -8.20
C GLU A 131 -50.46 -22.88 -8.84
N GLY A 132 -49.40 -23.68 -9.04
CA GLY A 132 -49.47 -25.06 -9.47
C GLY A 132 -49.47 -26.06 -8.31
N SER A 133 -49.15 -27.32 -8.63
CA SER A 133 -48.91 -28.34 -7.62
C SER A 133 -47.52 -28.19 -6.98
N ILE A 134 -47.37 -28.65 -5.74
CA ILE A 134 -46.08 -28.77 -5.05
C ILE A 134 -45.75 -30.25 -4.90
N THR A 135 -44.66 -30.71 -5.52
CA THR A 135 -44.17 -32.08 -5.43
C THR A 135 -42.91 -32.12 -4.57
N SER A 136 -42.99 -32.75 -3.39
CA SER A 136 -41.87 -32.88 -2.44
C SER A 136 -41.48 -34.35 -2.23
N MET A 137 -40.19 -34.68 -2.32
CA MET A 137 -39.66 -36.04 -2.12
C MET A 137 -38.33 -36.03 -1.35
N ASP A 138 -37.88 -37.20 -0.87
CA ASP A 138 -36.51 -37.42 -0.39
C ASP A 138 -36.08 -36.47 0.76
N ALA A 139 -36.83 -36.45 1.86
CA ALA A 139 -36.52 -35.69 3.09
C ALA A 139 -36.44 -34.16 2.94
N VAL A 140 -37.28 -33.58 2.06
CA VAL A 140 -37.53 -32.13 2.01
C VAL A 140 -38.09 -31.61 3.34
N SER A 141 -37.66 -30.42 3.75
CA SER A 141 -38.18 -29.72 4.93
C SER A 141 -38.62 -28.30 4.59
N VAL A 142 -39.80 -27.91 5.06
CA VAL A 142 -40.35 -26.55 4.98
C VAL A 142 -40.79 -26.18 6.40
N SER A 143 -40.25 -25.11 6.99
CA SER A 143 -40.68 -24.67 8.33
C SER A 143 -41.89 -23.74 8.34
N GLY A 144 -42.19 -23.10 7.22
CA GLY A 144 -43.41 -22.32 7.02
C GLY A 144 -44.58 -23.15 6.47
N THR A 145 -45.57 -22.43 5.95
CA THR A 145 -46.79 -23.00 5.36
C THR A 145 -46.52 -23.49 3.94
N VAL A 146 -47.10 -24.65 3.59
CA VAL A 146 -47.10 -25.16 2.21
C VAL A 146 -48.48 -24.91 1.60
N SER A 147 -48.53 -24.03 0.59
CA SER A 147 -49.76 -23.55 -0.05
C SER A 147 -49.70 -23.80 -1.55
N GLN A 148 -50.49 -24.76 -2.03
CA GLN A 148 -50.61 -25.10 -3.46
C GLN A 148 -51.90 -24.54 -4.05
N TYR A 149 -51.96 -24.36 -5.37
CA TYR A 149 -53.10 -23.73 -6.07
C TYR A 149 -53.50 -22.37 -5.49
N THR A 150 -52.51 -21.64 -4.97
CA THR A 150 -52.71 -20.37 -4.28
C THR A 150 -52.19 -19.24 -5.17
N PRO A 151 -53.06 -18.31 -5.62
CA PRO A 151 -52.66 -17.18 -6.46
C PRO A 151 -51.56 -16.34 -5.81
N LEU A 152 -50.56 -15.96 -6.60
CA LEU A 152 -49.50 -15.06 -6.18
C LEU A 152 -49.89 -13.60 -6.49
N PRO A 153 -49.54 -12.65 -5.62
CA PRO A 153 -50.00 -11.27 -5.76
C PRO A 153 -49.21 -10.42 -6.76
N HIS A 154 -48.08 -10.91 -7.29
CA HIS A 154 -47.14 -10.14 -8.12
C HIS A 154 -46.39 -11.04 -9.12
N THR A 155 -45.92 -10.42 -10.21
CA THR A 155 -45.02 -11.04 -11.21
C THR A 155 -43.67 -10.34 -11.22
N TRP A 156 -42.60 -11.04 -11.56
CA TRP A 156 -41.28 -10.45 -11.68
C TRP A 156 -41.09 -9.71 -13.02
N ILE A 157 -40.62 -8.47 -12.94
CA ILE A 157 -40.22 -7.69 -14.10
C ILE A 157 -38.75 -7.31 -13.94
N ALA A 158 -37.90 -7.82 -14.83
CA ALA A 158 -36.50 -7.46 -14.85
C ALA A 158 -36.33 -5.94 -15.05
N PRO A 159 -35.35 -5.30 -14.38
CA PRO A 159 -35.09 -3.88 -14.55
C PRO A 159 -34.90 -3.53 -16.03
N SER A 160 -35.55 -2.49 -16.51
CA SER A 160 -35.35 -1.97 -17.86
C SER A 160 -34.41 -0.77 -17.80
N VAL A 161 -33.40 -0.77 -18.68
CA VAL A 161 -32.39 0.29 -18.76
C VAL A 161 -32.42 0.89 -20.16
N VAL A 162 -32.28 2.22 -20.25
CA VAL A 162 -32.31 2.94 -21.54
C VAL A 162 -30.93 2.89 -22.19
N GLU A 163 -30.87 2.44 -23.44
CA GLU A 163 -29.63 2.39 -24.21
C GLU A 163 -29.12 3.80 -24.54
N PRO A 164 -27.86 4.13 -24.21
CA PRO A 164 -27.32 5.46 -24.45
C PRO A 164 -26.85 5.64 -25.90
N ALA A 165 -26.62 6.89 -26.30
CA ALA A 165 -25.91 7.19 -27.54
C ALA A 165 -24.38 7.09 -27.34
N TYR A 166 -23.72 6.12 -27.98
CA TYR A 166 -22.28 5.83 -27.78
C TYR A 166 -21.33 6.87 -28.38
N LYS A 167 -21.60 7.37 -29.60
CA LYS A 167 -20.81 8.42 -30.31
C LYS A 167 -19.28 8.21 -30.24
N PRO A 168 -18.74 7.06 -30.69
CA PRO A 168 -17.30 6.83 -30.70
C PRO A 168 -16.58 7.72 -31.71
N GLY A 169 -15.26 7.85 -31.53
CA GLY A 169 -14.36 8.46 -32.52
C GLY A 169 -13.95 7.46 -33.61
N SER A 170 -13.12 7.90 -34.56
CA SER A 170 -12.60 7.04 -35.63
C SER A 170 -11.15 6.57 -35.40
N THR A 171 -10.40 7.26 -34.53
CA THR A 171 -8.96 7.00 -34.33
C THR A 171 -8.75 5.91 -33.29
N ALA A 172 -8.18 4.78 -33.69
CA ALA A 172 -7.85 3.70 -32.78
C ALA A 172 -6.71 4.06 -31.82
N VAL A 173 -6.79 3.54 -30.60
CA VAL A 173 -5.74 3.62 -29.58
C VAL A 173 -5.15 2.22 -29.43
N SER A 174 -3.89 2.04 -29.80
CA SER A 174 -3.18 0.77 -29.65
C SER A 174 -2.02 0.92 -28.67
N LEU A 175 -1.94 0.01 -27.69
CA LEU A 175 -0.85 -0.10 -26.72
C LEU A 175 -0.02 -1.36 -27.02
N ASN A 176 1.30 -1.21 -26.99
CA ASN A 176 2.26 -2.30 -27.13
C ASN A 176 2.45 -3.07 -25.83
N TYR A 177 3.24 -4.15 -25.86
CA TYR A 177 3.53 -4.97 -24.68
C TYR A 177 4.06 -4.12 -23.52
N SER A 178 3.44 -4.27 -22.34
CA SER A 178 3.80 -3.55 -21.11
C SER A 178 3.79 -2.02 -21.21
N GLU A 179 3.22 -1.45 -22.29
CA GLU A 179 3.10 -0.01 -22.46
C GLU A 179 2.06 0.54 -21.49
N SER A 180 2.36 1.67 -20.83
CA SER A 180 1.41 2.39 -19.99
C SER A 180 0.98 3.70 -20.67
N ARG A 181 -0.32 4.00 -20.69
CA ARG A 181 -0.84 5.22 -21.31
C ARG A 181 -1.99 5.83 -20.51
N VAL A 182 -1.90 7.12 -20.23
CA VAL A 182 -3.01 7.91 -19.68
C VAL A 182 -3.88 8.38 -20.86
N LEU A 183 -5.20 8.21 -20.75
CA LEU A 183 -6.15 8.77 -21.72
C LEU A 183 -6.95 9.89 -21.07
N ASN A 184 -7.04 11.01 -21.77
CA ASN A 184 -7.94 12.09 -21.41
C ASN A 184 -9.40 11.72 -21.76
N PRO A 185 -10.41 12.25 -21.06
CA PRO A 185 -11.80 12.07 -21.46
C PRO A 185 -12.04 12.48 -22.93
N GLY A 186 -12.76 11.66 -23.71
CA GLY A 186 -12.95 11.91 -25.13
C GLY A 186 -13.55 10.74 -25.92
N SER A 187 -13.67 10.95 -27.24
CA SER A 187 -14.14 9.95 -28.20
C SER A 187 -12.99 9.35 -29.00
N TYR A 188 -12.93 8.03 -29.03
CA TYR A 188 -11.90 7.20 -29.62
C TYR A 188 -12.51 6.12 -30.53
N GLY A 189 -11.71 5.60 -31.44
CA GLY A 189 -12.01 4.37 -32.19
C GLY A 189 -11.82 3.13 -31.30
N ALA A 190 -11.23 2.08 -31.85
CA ALA A 190 -10.97 0.85 -31.10
C ALA A 190 -9.82 1.03 -30.10
N LEU A 191 -9.99 0.54 -28.87
CA LEU A 191 -8.89 0.37 -27.91
C LEU A 191 -8.35 -1.06 -28.02
N ASN A 192 -7.10 -1.19 -28.46
CA ASN A 192 -6.39 -2.46 -28.61
C ASN A 192 -5.21 -2.52 -27.63
N MET A 193 -5.28 -3.43 -26.68
CA MET A 193 -4.27 -3.56 -25.62
C MET A 193 -3.53 -4.89 -25.74
N ARG A 194 -2.21 -4.83 -25.99
CA ARG A 194 -1.34 -6.02 -25.95
C ARG A 194 -1.01 -6.44 -24.53
N ALA A 195 -0.50 -7.66 -24.38
CA ALA A 195 -0.28 -8.26 -23.06
C ALA A 195 0.58 -7.38 -22.13
N GLY A 196 0.20 -7.32 -20.87
CA GLY A 196 0.90 -6.53 -19.85
C GLY A 196 0.67 -5.01 -19.89
N SER A 197 0.00 -4.48 -20.92
CA SER A 197 -0.20 -3.03 -21.07
C SER A 197 -1.19 -2.45 -20.06
N THR A 198 -1.05 -1.16 -19.78
CA THR A 198 -1.84 -0.42 -18.79
C THR A 198 -2.47 0.82 -19.43
N VAL A 199 -3.76 1.04 -19.20
CA VAL A 199 -4.44 2.30 -19.50
C VAL A 199 -4.94 2.94 -18.22
N SER A 200 -4.69 4.24 -18.03
CA SER A 200 -5.19 5.02 -16.90
C SER A 200 -6.29 5.97 -17.34
N LEU A 201 -7.43 5.95 -16.65
CA LEU A 201 -8.61 6.77 -16.89
C LEU A 201 -8.94 7.55 -15.62
N SER A 202 -9.09 8.87 -15.73
CA SER A 202 -9.52 9.75 -14.64
C SER A 202 -11.00 10.13 -14.80
N ALA A 203 -11.55 10.86 -13.83
CA ALA A 203 -12.91 11.40 -13.90
C ALA A 203 -13.24 12.00 -15.28
N GLY A 204 -14.35 11.55 -15.87
CA GLY A 204 -14.80 11.99 -17.20
C GLY A 204 -15.42 10.89 -18.05
N VAL A 205 -15.70 11.24 -19.30
CA VAL A 205 -16.42 10.36 -20.24
C VAL A 205 -15.53 9.89 -21.38
N TYR A 206 -15.45 8.58 -21.54
CA TYR A 206 -14.69 7.89 -22.59
C TYR A 206 -15.62 7.15 -23.52
N ARG A 207 -15.42 7.28 -24.83
CA ARG A 207 -16.26 6.62 -25.85
C ARG A 207 -15.37 5.84 -26.81
N PHE A 208 -15.62 4.55 -26.98
CA PHE A 208 -14.86 3.66 -27.85
C PHE A 208 -15.79 2.96 -28.83
N SER A 209 -15.30 2.69 -30.05
CA SER A 209 -16.04 1.83 -30.97
C SER A 209 -16.06 0.38 -30.46
N SER A 210 -14.94 -0.08 -29.91
CA SER A 210 -14.76 -1.39 -29.30
C SER A 210 -13.56 -1.37 -28.35
N ILE A 211 -13.53 -2.31 -27.40
CA ILE A 211 -12.37 -2.53 -26.53
C ILE A 211 -11.96 -3.99 -26.67
N ARG A 212 -10.69 -4.24 -26.95
CA ARG A 212 -10.13 -5.59 -27.02
C ARG A 212 -8.76 -5.62 -26.36
N SER A 213 -8.61 -6.50 -25.38
CA SER A 213 -7.32 -6.76 -24.77
C SER A 213 -6.86 -8.21 -24.95
N GLU A 214 -5.54 -8.38 -24.95
CA GLU A 214 -4.88 -9.66 -24.65
C GLU A 214 -4.87 -9.91 -23.13
N SER A 215 -4.04 -10.84 -22.66
CA SER A 215 -3.91 -11.20 -21.25
C SER A 215 -3.12 -10.18 -20.42
N ASP A 216 -3.30 -10.21 -19.10
CA ASP A 216 -2.48 -9.49 -18.13
C ASP A 216 -2.51 -7.95 -18.30
N VAL A 217 -3.57 -7.39 -18.89
CA VAL A 217 -3.68 -5.94 -19.06
C VAL A 217 -4.27 -5.27 -17.82
N ARG A 218 -4.03 -3.97 -17.68
CA ARG A 218 -4.57 -3.16 -16.57
C ARG A 218 -5.36 -1.96 -17.07
N PHE A 219 -6.52 -1.74 -16.48
CA PHE A 219 -7.24 -0.46 -16.49
C PHE A 219 -7.15 0.10 -15.07
N LEU A 220 -6.46 1.22 -14.92
CA LEU A 220 -6.35 1.97 -13.67
C LEU A 220 -7.38 3.09 -13.71
N ILE A 221 -8.29 3.10 -12.74
CA ILE A 221 -9.42 4.02 -12.69
C ILE A 221 -9.26 4.96 -11.49
N ASP A 222 -9.25 6.26 -11.76
CA ASP A 222 -9.35 7.31 -10.75
C ASP A 222 -10.74 7.95 -10.85
N ASP A 223 -11.62 7.61 -9.89
CA ASP A 223 -12.95 8.24 -9.75
C ASP A 223 -13.03 9.22 -8.56
N SER A 224 -11.88 9.61 -7.99
CA SER A 224 -11.81 10.47 -6.81
C SER A 224 -12.35 11.88 -7.05
N ASP A 225 -12.15 12.41 -8.26
CA ASP A 225 -12.62 13.74 -8.69
C ASP A 225 -14.00 13.71 -9.37
N GLY A 226 -14.64 12.53 -9.44
CA GLY A 226 -15.98 12.37 -10.02
C GLY A 226 -16.13 11.15 -10.91
N PRO A 227 -17.29 10.99 -11.58
CA PRO A 227 -17.63 9.76 -12.28
C PRO A 227 -16.74 9.49 -13.49
N VAL A 228 -16.35 8.22 -13.64
CA VAL A 228 -15.71 7.68 -14.83
C VAL A 228 -16.76 6.91 -15.61
N SER A 229 -17.12 7.38 -16.81
CA SER A 229 -18.12 6.73 -17.66
C SER A 229 -17.50 6.25 -18.96
N VAL A 230 -17.49 4.94 -19.18
CA VAL A 230 -16.94 4.31 -20.37
C VAL A 230 -18.06 3.76 -21.25
N TYR A 231 -18.18 4.29 -22.46
CA TYR A 231 -19.13 3.87 -23.47
C TYR A 231 -18.42 3.07 -24.55
N VAL A 232 -18.90 1.87 -24.86
CA VAL A 232 -18.37 0.97 -25.88
C VAL A 232 -19.50 0.62 -26.84
N GLU A 233 -19.42 1.08 -28.08
CA GLU A 233 -20.52 0.90 -29.06
C GLU A 233 -20.74 -0.57 -29.45
N GLN A 234 -19.65 -1.29 -29.70
CA GLN A 234 -19.67 -2.68 -30.13
C GLN A 234 -19.25 -3.60 -28.98
N THR A 235 -18.35 -4.54 -29.23
CA THR A 235 -17.91 -5.53 -28.24
C THR A 235 -16.83 -4.99 -27.31
N MET A 236 -16.86 -5.52 -26.08
CA MET A 236 -15.81 -5.34 -25.09
C MET A 236 -15.27 -6.71 -24.67
N LEU A 237 -13.99 -6.94 -24.92
CA LEU A 237 -13.26 -8.12 -24.47
C LEU A 237 -12.15 -7.71 -23.51
N VAL A 238 -12.25 -8.17 -22.27
CA VAL A 238 -11.18 -8.12 -21.28
C VAL A 238 -10.54 -9.50 -21.19
N GLY A 239 -9.26 -9.57 -21.56
CA GLY A 239 -8.50 -10.81 -21.67
C GLY A 239 -8.07 -11.41 -20.33
N TYR A 240 -7.56 -12.62 -20.39
CA TYR A 240 -7.19 -13.46 -19.23
C TYR A 240 -6.28 -12.76 -18.22
N ARG A 241 -6.47 -12.96 -16.91
CA ARG A 241 -5.67 -12.36 -15.81
C ARG A 241 -5.55 -10.83 -15.84
N SER A 242 -6.52 -10.16 -16.46
CA SER A 242 -6.49 -8.71 -16.52
C SER A 242 -7.05 -8.09 -15.24
N LYS A 243 -6.86 -6.79 -15.08
CA LYS A 243 -7.35 -6.04 -13.94
C LYS A 243 -8.00 -4.74 -14.39
N VAL A 244 -9.26 -4.55 -14.07
CA VAL A 244 -9.93 -3.25 -14.10
C VAL A 244 -10.17 -2.87 -12.66
N VAL A 245 -9.32 -1.99 -12.13
CA VAL A 245 -9.19 -1.71 -10.68
C VAL A 245 -9.14 -0.21 -10.41
N LEU A 246 -9.48 0.16 -9.18
CA LEU A 246 -9.35 1.53 -8.70
C LEU A 246 -7.90 1.84 -8.39
N ASP A 247 -7.44 2.97 -8.90
CA ASP A 247 -6.20 3.64 -8.53
C ASP A 247 -6.47 4.55 -7.31
N SER A 248 -7.61 5.25 -7.33
CA SER A 248 -8.12 6.10 -6.25
C SER A 248 -9.65 6.22 -6.33
N GLY A 249 -10.27 6.59 -5.21
CA GLY A 249 -11.74 6.64 -5.05
C GLY A 249 -12.35 5.32 -4.58
N ASP A 250 -13.68 5.20 -4.64
CA ASP A 250 -14.44 4.06 -4.09
C ASP A 250 -15.11 3.16 -5.14
N GLY A 251 -15.02 3.54 -6.42
CA GLY A 251 -15.57 2.80 -7.56
C GLY A 251 -17.09 2.82 -7.66
N GLY A 252 -17.78 3.51 -6.75
CA GLY A 252 -19.23 3.71 -6.81
C GLY A 252 -19.67 4.52 -8.04
N SER A 253 -18.74 5.29 -8.63
CA SER A 253 -19.00 6.22 -9.72
C SER A 253 -18.41 5.77 -11.07
N LEU A 254 -17.85 4.56 -11.15
CA LEU A 254 -17.41 3.95 -12.41
C LEU A 254 -18.57 3.23 -13.11
N SER A 255 -18.87 3.61 -14.35
CA SER A 255 -19.93 3.02 -15.17
C SER A 255 -19.43 2.56 -16.54
N TRP A 256 -19.82 1.34 -16.93
CA TRP A 256 -19.57 0.73 -18.23
C TRP A 256 -20.88 0.57 -19.00
N PHE A 257 -20.99 1.21 -20.15
CA PHE A 257 -22.10 1.06 -21.08
C PHE A 257 -21.60 0.33 -22.33
N VAL A 258 -22.08 -0.88 -22.58
CA VAL A 258 -21.61 -1.73 -23.69
C VAL A 258 -22.77 -2.07 -24.61
N GLY A 259 -22.69 -1.68 -25.88
CA GLY A 259 -23.74 -1.91 -26.87
C GLY A 259 -23.76 -3.32 -27.44
N GLY A 260 -22.57 -3.92 -27.64
CA GLY A 260 -22.41 -5.31 -28.03
C GLY A 260 -22.11 -6.24 -26.84
N ASP A 261 -21.59 -7.43 -27.14
CA ASP A 261 -21.26 -8.40 -26.10
C ASP A 261 -20.10 -7.95 -25.22
N LEU A 262 -20.24 -8.14 -23.91
CA LEU A 262 -19.16 -8.04 -22.93
C LEU A 262 -18.65 -9.44 -22.59
N THR A 263 -17.36 -9.68 -22.82
CA THR A 263 -16.68 -10.90 -22.37
C THR A 263 -15.52 -10.55 -21.44
N VAL A 264 -15.51 -11.16 -20.26
CA VAL A 264 -14.40 -11.08 -19.31
C VAL A 264 -13.81 -12.49 -19.15
N GLN A 265 -12.55 -12.65 -19.57
CA GLN A 265 -11.86 -13.92 -19.52
C GLN A 265 -11.34 -14.25 -18.13
N ALA A 266 -11.02 -15.53 -17.91
CA ALA A 266 -10.78 -16.07 -16.58
C ALA A 266 -9.68 -15.35 -15.79
N ASP A 267 -9.73 -15.50 -14.46
CA ASP A 267 -8.75 -14.94 -13.51
C ASP A 267 -8.68 -13.39 -13.52
N THR A 268 -9.75 -12.73 -13.94
CA THR A 268 -9.79 -11.26 -14.14
C THR A 268 -10.55 -10.55 -13.03
N GLN A 269 -10.05 -9.38 -12.62
CA GLN A 269 -10.76 -8.45 -11.74
C GLN A 269 -11.47 -7.37 -12.55
N PHE A 270 -12.73 -7.06 -12.22
CA PHE A 270 -13.54 -6.10 -12.97
C PHE A 270 -14.40 -5.17 -12.07
N VAL A 271 -14.00 -3.90 -11.88
CA VAL A 271 -14.80 -2.89 -11.16
C VAL A 271 -15.78 -2.17 -12.08
N GLY A 272 -16.92 -1.79 -11.52
CA GLY A 272 -17.82 -0.77 -12.04
C GLY A 272 -19.24 -1.28 -12.23
N GLN A 273 -20.18 -0.36 -12.34
CA GLN A 273 -21.55 -0.67 -12.73
C GLN A 273 -21.59 -0.97 -14.23
N VAL A 274 -22.08 -2.14 -14.62
CA VAL A 274 -22.17 -2.56 -16.02
C VAL A 274 -23.61 -2.50 -16.50
N GLN A 275 -23.82 -1.82 -17.62
CA GLN A 275 -25.05 -1.85 -18.41
C GLN A 275 -24.70 -2.33 -19.82
N CYS A 276 -24.96 -3.61 -20.08
CA CYS A 276 -24.72 -4.25 -21.36
C CYS A 276 -26.04 -4.44 -22.10
N PHE A 277 -26.12 -3.92 -23.32
CA PHE A 277 -27.30 -3.97 -24.19
C PHE A 277 -27.28 -5.17 -25.15
N SER A 278 -26.45 -6.17 -24.85
CA SER A 278 -26.37 -7.49 -25.49
C SER A 278 -26.18 -8.57 -24.40
N GLY A 279 -25.35 -9.59 -24.65
CA GLY A 279 -24.97 -10.62 -23.68
C GLY A 279 -23.74 -10.25 -22.83
N VAL A 280 -23.70 -10.76 -21.59
CA VAL A 280 -22.52 -10.71 -20.72
C VAL A 280 -22.04 -12.13 -20.46
N THR A 281 -20.76 -12.39 -20.73
CA THR A 281 -20.08 -13.66 -20.41
C THR A 281 -18.89 -13.39 -19.51
N LEU A 282 -18.97 -13.89 -18.28
CA LEU A 282 -17.86 -13.98 -17.34
C LEU A 282 -17.34 -15.42 -17.36
N GLN A 283 -16.03 -15.63 -17.57
CA GLN A 283 -15.43 -16.96 -17.48
C GLN A 283 -15.20 -17.35 -16.01
N ASP A 284 -14.19 -18.19 -15.72
CA ASP A 284 -13.95 -18.68 -14.36
C ASP A 284 -13.14 -17.67 -13.52
N ARG A 285 -13.35 -17.68 -12.20
CA ARG A 285 -12.55 -16.93 -11.20
C ARG A 285 -12.56 -15.43 -11.46
N ILE A 286 -13.71 -14.90 -11.86
CA ILE A 286 -13.92 -13.46 -12.02
C ILE A 286 -14.28 -12.86 -10.67
N THR A 287 -13.57 -11.80 -10.27
CA THR A 287 -13.96 -10.99 -9.11
C THR A 287 -14.45 -9.64 -9.60
N THR A 288 -15.67 -9.26 -9.23
CA THR A 288 -16.26 -8.00 -9.68
C THR A 288 -16.88 -7.21 -8.54
N ASN A 289 -16.79 -5.88 -8.67
CA ASN A 289 -17.31 -4.91 -7.73
C ASN A 289 -18.26 -3.95 -8.48
N GLY A 290 -19.57 -4.09 -8.26
CA GLY A 290 -20.59 -3.27 -8.92
C GLY A 290 -21.82 -4.09 -9.32
N SER A 291 -22.85 -3.41 -9.79
CA SER A 291 -24.05 -4.05 -10.36
C SER A 291 -23.82 -4.41 -11.83
N ILE A 292 -24.41 -5.50 -12.31
CA ILE A 292 -24.36 -5.89 -13.72
C ILE A 292 -25.79 -6.03 -14.26
N TYR A 293 -26.05 -5.38 -15.39
CA TYR A 293 -27.24 -5.58 -16.20
C TYR A 293 -26.86 -6.10 -17.59
N ALA A 294 -27.50 -7.18 -18.04
CA ALA A 294 -27.34 -7.75 -19.38
C ALA A 294 -28.69 -7.89 -20.08
N LYS A 295 -28.94 -7.16 -21.16
CA LYS A 295 -30.23 -7.17 -21.86
C LYS A 295 -30.64 -8.56 -22.36
N ASP A 296 -29.74 -9.29 -23.02
CA ASP A 296 -30.09 -10.53 -23.72
C ASP A 296 -29.79 -11.81 -22.92
N GLY A 297 -28.77 -11.78 -22.07
CA GLY A 297 -28.42 -12.93 -21.24
C GLY A 297 -27.12 -12.73 -20.47
N PHE A 298 -27.02 -13.42 -19.33
CA PHE A 298 -25.84 -13.41 -18.49
C PHE A 298 -25.37 -14.85 -18.21
N THR A 299 -24.07 -15.09 -18.40
CA THR A 299 -23.42 -16.35 -18.02
C THR A 299 -22.19 -16.08 -17.16
N CYS A 300 -22.00 -16.90 -16.12
CA CYS A 300 -20.74 -16.94 -15.39
C CYS A 300 -20.17 -18.36 -15.30
N GLY A 301 -18.84 -18.45 -15.35
CA GLY A 301 -18.08 -19.67 -15.11
C GLY A 301 -18.01 -20.02 -13.63
N TRP A 302 -16.99 -20.81 -13.29
CA TRP A 302 -16.75 -21.30 -11.94
C TRP A 302 -16.15 -20.23 -11.03
N ASP A 303 -16.45 -20.28 -9.74
CA ASP A 303 -15.78 -19.49 -8.68
C ASP A 303 -15.82 -17.96 -8.92
N CYS A 304 -16.88 -17.46 -9.55
CA CYS A 304 -17.08 -16.02 -9.73
C CYS A 304 -17.60 -15.36 -8.44
N VAL A 305 -17.10 -14.18 -8.11
CA VAL A 305 -17.48 -13.44 -6.90
C VAL A 305 -17.95 -12.04 -7.28
N PHE A 306 -19.16 -11.69 -6.85
CA PHE A 306 -19.82 -10.40 -7.12
C PHE A 306 -20.03 -9.61 -5.83
N GLY A 307 -19.54 -8.37 -5.82
CA GLY A 307 -19.64 -7.43 -4.70
C GLY A 307 -18.53 -7.56 -3.65
N VAL A 308 -17.30 -7.81 -4.10
CA VAL A 308 -16.11 -7.67 -3.25
C VAL A 308 -15.47 -6.33 -3.54
N ALA A 309 -15.20 -5.53 -2.51
CA ALA A 309 -14.39 -4.32 -2.65
C ALA A 309 -12.97 -4.70 -3.12
N ILE A 310 -12.67 -4.45 -4.40
CA ILE A 310 -11.31 -4.56 -4.95
C ILE A 310 -10.65 -3.18 -4.86
N SER A 311 -9.82 -3.02 -3.84
CA SER A 311 -9.11 -1.78 -3.54
C SER A 311 -7.65 -2.09 -3.31
N ARG A 312 -6.76 -1.22 -3.80
CA ARG A 312 -5.35 -1.18 -3.37
C ARG A 312 -5.15 -0.30 -2.14
N VAL A 313 -6.17 0.44 -1.73
CA VAL A 313 -6.13 1.39 -0.62
C VAL A 313 -6.88 0.85 0.59
N TYR A 314 -6.22 0.84 1.74
CA TYR A 314 -6.76 0.39 3.01
C TYR A 314 -6.56 1.45 4.11
N TYR A 315 -7.58 1.65 4.92
CA TYR A 315 -7.61 2.59 6.04
C TYR A 315 -7.61 1.83 7.37
N VAL A 316 -6.78 2.26 8.30
CA VAL A 316 -6.63 1.67 9.64
C VAL A 316 -6.86 2.73 10.70
N ALA A 317 -7.70 2.45 11.70
CA ALA A 317 -7.93 3.35 12.83
C ALA A 317 -8.08 2.56 14.13
N THR A 318 -7.62 3.12 15.25
CA THR A 318 -7.71 2.47 16.58
C THR A 318 -9.15 2.13 17.01
N ASN A 319 -10.15 2.85 16.48
CA ASN A 319 -11.58 2.58 16.68
C ASN A 319 -12.24 1.79 15.54
N GLY A 320 -11.46 1.22 14.61
CA GLY A 320 -11.94 0.40 13.51
C GLY A 320 -12.34 -1.03 13.92
N ASN A 321 -12.63 -1.86 12.92
CA ASN A 321 -12.94 -3.28 13.10
C ASN A 321 -12.27 -4.12 12.00
N ASP A 322 -11.53 -5.17 12.37
CA ASP A 322 -10.81 -6.03 11.41
C ASP A 322 -11.75 -6.87 10.53
N ALA A 323 -13.04 -6.95 10.88
CA ALA A 323 -14.07 -7.53 10.02
C ALA A 323 -14.48 -6.60 8.86
N ASN A 324 -14.14 -5.30 8.92
CA ASN A 324 -14.41 -4.37 7.84
C ASN A 324 -13.55 -4.71 6.60
N SER A 325 -13.98 -4.24 5.42
CA SER A 325 -13.14 -4.31 4.22
C SER A 325 -11.86 -3.50 4.38
N GLY A 326 -11.92 -2.39 5.13
CA GLY A 326 -10.84 -1.41 5.26
C GLY A 326 -10.75 -0.44 4.09
N THR A 327 -11.67 -0.50 3.13
CA THR A 327 -11.57 0.27 1.88
C THR A 327 -12.23 1.65 1.95
N SER A 328 -12.65 2.07 3.15
CA SER A 328 -13.27 3.39 3.39
C SER A 328 -12.88 3.92 4.77
N MET A 329 -12.71 5.25 4.86
CA MET A 329 -12.42 5.96 6.10
C MET A 329 -13.52 5.82 7.17
N SER A 330 -14.77 5.58 6.76
CA SER A 330 -15.90 5.41 7.68
C SER A 330 -16.00 3.99 8.26
N ALA A 331 -15.37 3.01 7.59
CA ALA A 331 -15.28 1.61 8.02
C ALA A 331 -13.83 1.10 7.95
N PRO A 332 -12.90 1.70 8.73
CA PRO A 332 -11.49 1.32 8.70
C PRO A 332 -11.28 -0.01 9.41
N LEU A 333 -10.18 -0.67 9.08
CA LEU A 333 -9.64 -1.79 9.85
C LEU A 333 -9.16 -1.31 11.21
N ARG A 334 -9.07 -2.22 12.19
CA ARG A 334 -8.63 -1.87 13.54
C ARG A 334 -7.11 -1.98 13.69
N THR A 335 -6.53 -2.97 13.04
CA THR A 335 -5.11 -3.34 13.15
C THR A 335 -4.38 -3.09 11.85
N ILE A 336 -3.10 -2.71 11.97
CA ILE A 336 -2.21 -2.51 10.82
C ILE A 336 -1.93 -3.86 10.16
N GLN A 337 -1.75 -4.94 10.94
CA GLN A 337 -1.54 -6.28 10.39
C GLN A 337 -2.72 -6.75 9.53
N ALA A 338 -3.97 -6.42 9.88
CA ALA A 338 -5.11 -6.78 9.06
C ALA A 338 -5.07 -6.10 7.68
N ALA A 339 -4.58 -4.86 7.59
CA ALA A 339 -4.39 -4.17 6.32
C ALA A 339 -3.20 -4.76 5.53
N VAL A 340 -2.08 -5.05 6.20
CA VAL A 340 -0.93 -5.75 5.58
C VAL A 340 -1.37 -7.06 4.92
N ASN A 341 -2.19 -7.86 5.60
CA ASN A 341 -2.69 -9.14 5.08
C ASN A 341 -3.59 -8.98 3.84
N LYS A 342 -4.16 -7.79 3.59
CA LYS A 342 -4.97 -7.50 2.40
C LYS A 342 -4.15 -6.92 1.24
N CYS A 343 -2.90 -6.54 1.47
CA CYS A 343 -2.00 -6.03 0.44
C CYS A 343 -1.44 -7.19 -0.39
N THR A 344 -2.27 -7.78 -1.24
CA THR A 344 -1.92 -8.90 -2.13
C THR A 344 -1.34 -8.45 -3.47
N GLU A 345 -1.24 -7.13 -3.69
CA GLU A 345 -0.73 -6.54 -4.93
C GLU A 345 0.35 -5.49 -4.65
N ALA A 346 1.38 -5.44 -5.51
CA ALA A 346 2.32 -4.31 -5.56
C ALA A 346 1.55 -2.99 -5.66
N GLY A 347 2.11 -1.86 -5.23
CA GLY A 347 1.42 -0.56 -5.25
C GLY A 347 0.23 -0.41 -4.30
N SER A 348 -0.03 -1.38 -3.43
CA SER A 348 -1.03 -1.22 -2.37
C SER A 348 -0.61 -0.11 -1.39
N VAL A 349 -1.59 0.60 -0.84
CA VAL A 349 -1.38 1.70 0.11
C VAL A 349 -2.21 1.45 1.38
N ILE A 350 -1.57 1.56 2.53
CA ILE A 350 -2.20 1.52 3.85
C ILE A 350 -2.08 2.91 4.48
N TYR A 351 -3.20 3.58 4.72
CA TYR A 351 -3.27 4.79 5.52
C TYR A 351 -3.63 4.46 6.97
N ILE A 352 -2.76 4.84 7.91
CA ILE A 352 -2.90 4.55 9.33
C ILE A 352 -3.20 5.85 10.07
N ALA A 353 -4.38 5.93 10.68
CA ALA A 353 -4.80 7.10 11.44
C ALA A 353 -3.89 7.35 12.66
N PRO A 354 -3.78 8.60 13.13
CA PRO A 354 -3.13 8.93 14.40
C PRO A 354 -3.65 8.09 15.57
N GLY A 355 -2.72 7.48 16.30
CA GLY A 355 -3.00 6.55 17.39
C GLY A 355 -1.86 5.58 17.70
N THR A 356 -2.04 4.83 18.78
CA THR A 356 -1.11 3.78 19.21
C THR A 356 -1.70 2.40 18.94
N TYR A 357 -0.95 1.58 18.19
CA TYR A 357 -1.34 0.26 17.72
C TYR A 357 -0.51 -0.80 18.43
N LYS A 358 -1.14 -1.53 19.36
CA LYS A 358 -0.48 -2.54 20.20
C LYS A 358 -0.39 -3.88 19.48
N GLU A 359 0.53 -3.99 18.54
CA GLU A 359 0.72 -5.17 17.70
C GLU A 359 2.16 -5.27 17.19
N ARG A 360 2.42 -6.25 16.32
CA ARG A 360 3.66 -6.39 15.54
C ARG A 360 3.29 -6.64 14.09
N LEU A 361 4.16 -6.25 13.16
CA LEU A 361 3.95 -6.47 11.73
C LEU A 361 4.81 -7.63 11.25
N GLN A 362 4.18 -8.56 10.53
CA GLN A 362 4.84 -9.67 9.87
C GLN A 362 4.47 -9.65 8.38
N ILE A 363 5.49 -9.57 7.53
CA ILE A 363 5.35 -9.32 6.10
C ILE A 363 6.21 -10.36 5.36
N GLY A 364 5.60 -11.11 4.44
CA GLY A 364 6.33 -12.08 3.61
C GLY A 364 6.78 -13.35 4.34
N MET A 365 6.01 -13.82 5.33
CA MET A 365 6.37 -14.99 6.15
C MET A 365 6.28 -16.33 5.37
N GLY A 366 7.15 -16.54 4.38
CA GLY A 366 7.28 -17.75 3.56
C GLY A 366 6.45 -17.74 2.26
N SER A 367 6.66 -18.75 1.41
CA SER A 367 6.10 -18.89 0.04
C SER A 367 4.57 -19.03 -0.05
N GLY A 368 3.84 -18.85 1.05
CA GLY A 368 2.37 -18.89 1.13
C GLY A 368 1.75 -17.69 1.86
N SER A 369 2.52 -16.63 2.13
CA SER A 369 2.02 -15.44 2.88
C SER A 369 0.88 -14.71 2.18
N GLY A 370 0.75 -14.80 0.85
CA GLY A 370 -0.28 -14.10 0.06
C GLY A 370 -0.09 -12.57 -0.06
N VAL A 371 0.82 -11.99 0.73
CA VAL A 371 1.18 -10.58 0.73
C VAL A 371 2.11 -10.28 -0.46
N ALA A 372 1.95 -9.12 -1.08
CA ALA A 372 2.73 -8.73 -2.24
C ALA A 372 4.17 -8.35 -1.91
N THR A 373 5.04 -8.59 -2.89
CA THR A 373 6.29 -7.84 -3.06
C THR A 373 5.99 -6.61 -3.93
N GLY A 374 6.50 -5.45 -3.56
CA GLY A 374 6.41 -4.25 -4.38
C GLY A 374 7.37 -4.30 -5.57
N THR A 375 7.41 -3.22 -6.33
CA THR A 375 8.45 -2.97 -7.33
C THR A 375 8.94 -1.53 -7.21
N GLU A 376 10.09 -1.21 -7.80
CA GLU A 376 10.61 0.18 -7.85
C GLU A 376 9.56 1.20 -8.35
N LYS A 377 8.71 0.81 -9.30
CA LYS A 377 7.64 1.66 -9.85
C LYS A 377 6.32 1.60 -9.07
N GLU A 378 6.07 0.51 -8.37
CA GLU A 378 4.84 0.26 -7.62
C GLU A 378 5.18 -0.31 -6.24
N PRO A 379 5.78 0.48 -5.34
CA PRO A 379 6.08 0.04 -3.99
C PRO A 379 4.80 -0.17 -3.19
N VAL A 380 4.81 -1.09 -2.22
CA VAL A 380 3.72 -1.17 -1.24
C VAL A 380 3.99 -0.13 -0.16
N ARG A 381 3.02 0.77 0.08
CA ARG A 381 3.20 1.94 0.95
C ARG A 381 2.40 1.79 2.24
N VAL A 382 3.06 2.02 3.37
CA VAL A 382 2.48 2.01 4.72
C VAL A 382 2.70 3.41 5.31
N ILE A 383 1.64 4.20 5.32
CA ILE A 383 1.70 5.63 5.60
C ILE A 383 1.03 5.89 6.95
N GLY A 384 1.81 6.30 7.93
CA GLY A 384 1.33 6.95 9.14
C GLY A 384 0.81 8.35 8.80
N ASP A 385 -0.51 8.51 8.81
CA ASP A 385 -1.21 9.74 8.45
C ASP A 385 -1.12 10.76 9.61
N VAL A 386 0.08 11.23 9.91
CA VAL A 386 0.37 12.06 11.09
C VAL A 386 -0.37 13.40 11.11
N ASP A 387 -0.74 13.93 9.95
CA ASP A 387 -1.58 15.13 9.82
C ASP A 387 -3.09 14.82 9.86
N GLY A 388 -3.47 13.55 9.76
CA GLY A 388 -4.85 13.07 9.77
C GLY A 388 -5.63 13.34 8.48
N THR A 389 -5.00 13.86 7.43
CA THR A 389 -5.67 14.30 6.19
C THR A 389 -6.21 13.12 5.39
N ASN A 390 -5.46 12.04 5.27
CA ASN A 390 -5.84 10.86 4.49
C ASN A 390 -6.82 9.95 5.23
N THR A 391 -6.98 10.13 6.54
CA THR A 391 -7.87 9.31 7.39
C THR A 391 -9.04 10.08 7.97
N ASN A 392 -9.14 11.38 7.67
CA ASN A 392 -10.11 12.32 8.24
C ASN A 392 -10.09 12.30 9.78
N ARG A 393 -8.90 12.40 10.35
CA ARG A 393 -8.64 12.42 11.79
C ARG A 393 -7.89 13.69 12.18
N LYS A 394 -7.79 13.92 13.50
CA LYS A 394 -6.98 15.03 14.01
C LYS A 394 -5.50 14.65 13.88
N PRO A 395 -4.62 15.62 13.58
CA PRO A 395 -3.18 15.39 13.60
C PRO A 395 -2.70 14.75 14.91
N GLY A 396 -1.71 13.87 14.82
CA GLY A 396 -1.09 13.21 15.96
C GLY A 396 -0.11 12.12 15.54
N SER A 397 0.58 11.54 16.52
CA SER A 397 1.55 10.46 16.27
C SER A 397 0.88 9.17 15.83
N VAL A 398 1.49 8.46 14.89
CA VAL A 398 1.17 7.07 14.54
C VAL A 398 2.25 6.17 15.10
N VAL A 399 1.89 5.29 16.03
CA VAL A 399 2.86 4.51 16.82
C VAL A 399 2.52 3.03 16.80
N LEU A 400 3.47 2.20 16.38
CA LEU A 400 3.47 0.75 16.57
C LEU A 400 4.12 0.42 17.93
N ASP A 401 3.37 -0.21 18.83
CA ASP A 401 3.77 -0.46 20.22
C ASP A 401 3.82 -1.96 20.55
N GLY A 402 5.01 -2.47 20.88
CA GLY A 402 5.24 -3.86 21.28
C GLY A 402 4.78 -4.20 22.71
N GLY A 403 4.34 -3.22 23.49
CA GLY A 403 3.82 -3.36 24.84
C GLY A 403 4.82 -3.90 25.87
N GLY A 404 6.13 -3.79 25.60
CA GLY A 404 7.22 -4.31 26.41
C GLY A 404 7.35 -5.83 26.40
N LYS A 405 6.69 -6.51 25.45
CA LYS A 405 6.62 -7.99 25.40
C LYS A 405 6.98 -8.57 24.05
N GLN A 406 6.67 -7.85 22.97
CA GLN A 406 6.97 -8.31 21.61
C GLN A 406 8.45 -8.14 21.33
N GLN A 407 9.08 -9.17 20.77
CA GLN A 407 10.51 -9.12 20.46
C GLN A 407 10.81 -8.25 19.23
N ARG A 408 9.92 -8.24 18.24
CA ARG A 408 10.15 -7.61 16.93
C ARG A 408 8.97 -6.72 16.55
N GLY A 409 9.26 -5.50 16.09
CA GLY A 409 8.27 -4.56 15.58
C GLY A 409 7.81 -4.90 14.19
N ILE A 410 8.62 -4.56 13.19
CA ILE A 410 8.35 -4.89 11.79
C ILE A 410 9.28 -6.02 11.38
N GLU A 411 8.71 -7.14 10.97
CA GLU A 411 9.42 -8.30 10.45
C GLU A 411 9.14 -8.46 8.96
N LEU A 412 10.14 -8.18 8.12
CA LEU A 412 10.09 -8.38 6.67
C LEU A 412 10.92 -9.60 6.29
N LYS A 413 10.37 -10.47 5.44
CA LYS A 413 11.11 -11.60 4.88
C LYS A 413 10.77 -11.78 3.41
N TYR A 414 11.78 -11.83 2.56
CA TYR A 414 11.62 -12.18 1.13
C TYR A 414 10.60 -11.30 0.38
N VAL A 415 10.50 -10.02 0.77
CA VAL A 415 9.63 -9.02 0.14
C VAL A 415 10.44 -7.76 -0.11
N ASP A 416 10.23 -7.14 -1.27
CA ASP A 416 10.96 -5.95 -1.69
C ASP A 416 10.03 -4.77 -1.90
N PHE A 417 10.61 -3.57 -1.89
CA PHE A 417 9.94 -2.30 -2.17
C PHE A 417 8.71 -2.05 -1.29
N TRP A 418 8.83 -2.38 0.01
CA TRP A 418 7.91 -1.90 1.04
C TRP A 418 8.41 -0.56 1.57
N GLN A 419 7.54 0.44 1.62
CA GLN A 419 7.86 1.79 2.06
C GLN A 419 7.03 2.14 3.28
N PHE A 420 7.69 2.55 4.36
CA PHE A 420 7.05 2.98 5.60
C PHE A 420 7.38 4.45 5.82
N ASP A 421 6.36 5.26 6.07
CA ASP A 421 6.50 6.69 6.26
C ASP A 421 5.67 7.12 7.46
N GLY A 422 6.24 7.89 8.39
CA GLY A 422 5.48 8.45 9.52
C GLY A 422 5.03 7.46 10.60
N LEU A 423 5.52 6.20 10.59
CA LEU A 423 5.13 5.15 11.53
C LEU A 423 6.21 4.93 12.60
N SER A 424 6.05 5.51 13.79
CA SER A 424 7.03 5.36 14.89
C SER A 424 6.94 4.02 15.60
N ILE A 425 8.05 3.52 16.17
CA ILE A 425 8.16 2.20 16.81
C ILE A 425 8.59 2.35 18.27
N THR A 426 7.89 1.69 19.19
CA THR A 426 8.23 1.65 20.63
C THR A 426 7.86 0.33 21.30
N GLY A 427 8.42 0.06 22.49
CA GLY A 427 7.96 -1.03 23.35
C GLY A 427 8.32 -2.44 22.86
N PHE A 428 9.26 -2.58 21.92
CA PHE A 428 9.80 -3.88 21.49
C PHE A 428 11.05 -4.26 22.28
N THR A 429 11.26 -5.54 22.52
CA THR A 429 12.32 -6.01 23.44
C THR A 429 13.60 -6.43 22.74
N GLN A 430 13.63 -6.59 21.42
CA GLN A 430 14.83 -7.09 20.72
C GLN A 430 15.15 -6.32 19.44
N TYR A 431 14.18 -6.18 18.53
CA TYR A 431 14.37 -5.49 17.25
C TYR A 431 13.22 -4.52 16.97
N GLY A 432 13.53 -3.30 16.52
CA GLY A 432 12.53 -2.39 15.99
C GLY A 432 12.07 -2.91 14.62
N ILE A 433 13.01 -3.02 13.69
CA ILE A 433 12.84 -3.63 12.37
C ILE A 433 13.81 -4.80 12.23
N TYR A 434 13.28 -5.93 11.77
CA TYR A 434 14.04 -7.13 11.44
C TYR A 434 13.70 -7.56 10.01
N ALA A 435 14.57 -7.24 9.07
CA ALA A 435 14.42 -7.56 7.65
C ALA A 435 15.38 -8.68 7.23
N LEU A 436 14.87 -9.68 6.53
CA LEU A 436 15.67 -10.74 5.93
C LEU A 436 15.42 -10.83 4.45
N ASP A 437 16.47 -10.57 3.68
CA ASP A 437 16.49 -10.63 2.23
C ASP A 437 15.31 -9.82 1.67
N SER A 438 15.34 -8.52 1.97
CA SER A 438 14.25 -7.59 1.68
C SER A 438 14.78 -6.18 1.48
N GLY A 439 14.49 -5.55 0.35
CA GLY A 439 14.66 -4.11 0.14
C GLY A 439 13.44 -3.33 0.65
N PHE A 440 13.67 -2.25 1.40
CA PHE A 440 12.58 -1.44 1.97
C PHE A 440 13.03 0.01 2.22
N ALA A 441 12.06 0.92 2.29
CA ALA A 441 12.27 2.28 2.76
C ALA A 441 11.59 2.48 4.11
N TYR A 442 12.24 3.17 5.05
CA TYR A 442 11.66 3.55 6.32
C TYR A 442 12.03 5.00 6.64
N GLU A 443 11.00 5.85 6.79
CA GLU A 443 11.14 7.30 6.71
C GLU A 443 10.30 8.06 7.75
N ASN A 444 10.79 9.26 8.12
CA ASN A 444 10.06 10.27 8.89
C ASN A 444 9.43 9.75 10.20
N ALA A 445 10.19 8.96 10.95
CA ALA A 445 9.69 8.27 12.12
C ALA A 445 10.69 8.29 13.28
N THR A 446 10.21 7.87 14.45
CA THR A 446 11.07 7.63 15.62
C THR A 446 11.14 6.13 15.91
N ILE A 447 12.33 5.63 16.22
CA ILE A 447 12.55 4.29 16.74
C ILE A 447 13.14 4.39 18.14
N ASP A 448 12.40 3.91 19.13
CA ASP A 448 12.94 3.59 20.46
C ASP A 448 13.84 2.34 20.33
N VAL A 449 15.15 2.51 20.49
CA VAL A 449 16.14 1.48 20.18
C VAL A 449 16.10 0.37 21.25
N PRO A 450 15.68 -0.86 20.87
CA PRO A 450 15.58 -1.97 21.80
C PRO A 450 16.95 -2.56 22.14
N SER A 451 16.99 -3.57 23.01
CA SER A 451 18.25 -4.11 23.56
C SER A 451 19.14 -4.90 22.58
N SER A 452 18.73 -5.08 21.31
CA SER A 452 19.62 -5.66 20.29
C SER A 452 19.85 -4.70 19.14
N TYR A 453 18.84 -4.39 18.32
CA TYR A 453 19.00 -3.47 17.19
C TYR A 453 17.75 -2.62 16.97
N GLY A 454 17.92 -1.32 16.71
CA GLY A 454 16.85 -0.52 16.11
C GLY A 454 16.44 -1.14 14.77
N ILE A 455 17.43 -1.37 13.89
CA ILE A 455 17.25 -2.01 12.59
C ILE A 455 18.30 -3.11 12.40
N TYR A 456 17.85 -4.31 12.05
CA TYR A 456 18.71 -5.37 11.53
C TYR A 456 18.18 -5.79 10.16
N ALA A 457 19.02 -5.71 9.12
CA ALA A 457 18.62 -6.02 7.76
C ALA A 457 19.67 -6.79 6.97
N THR A 458 19.26 -7.90 6.34
CA THR A 458 19.92 -8.42 5.13
C THR A 458 19.10 -8.00 3.92
N ILE A 459 19.72 -7.40 2.91
CA ILE A 459 19.01 -6.76 1.79
C ILE A 459 19.44 -7.35 0.44
N ASP A 460 18.50 -7.64 -0.45
CA ASP A 460 18.74 -8.05 -1.84
C ASP A 460 18.13 -7.11 -2.88
N ALA A 461 17.47 -6.05 -2.42
CA ALA A 461 17.08 -4.88 -3.20
C ALA A 461 17.40 -3.59 -2.39
N GLU A 462 17.14 -2.44 -3.00
CA GLU A 462 17.42 -1.11 -2.43
C GLU A 462 16.85 -0.94 -1.01
N CYS A 463 17.63 -0.29 -0.15
CA CYS A 463 17.23 0.05 1.21
C CYS A 463 17.43 1.55 1.48
N VAL A 464 16.40 2.21 2.01
CA VAL A 464 16.42 3.64 2.33
C VAL A 464 16.01 3.83 3.78
N ILE A 465 16.90 4.36 4.62
CA ILE A 465 16.61 4.72 6.00
C ILE A 465 16.89 6.20 6.15
N ARG A 466 15.83 7.00 6.25
CA ARG A 466 16.00 8.45 6.27
C ARG A 466 15.09 9.19 7.21
N SER A 467 15.57 10.33 7.72
CA SER A 467 14.81 11.18 8.63
C SER A 467 14.31 10.41 9.86
N ILE A 468 15.14 9.48 10.37
CA ILE A 468 14.82 8.68 11.54
C ILE A 468 15.49 9.24 12.77
N ARG A 469 14.68 9.48 13.80
CA ARG A 469 15.19 9.72 15.14
C ARG A 469 15.30 8.39 15.88
N PHE A 470 16.51 8.04 16.32
CA PHE A 470 16.78 6.86 17.12
C PHE A 470 16.90 7.27 18.59
N ASP A 471 15.82 7.07 19.36
CA ASP A 471 15.83 7.35 20.79
C ASP A 471 16.58 6.23 21.52
N ARG A 472 17.66 6.61 22.21
CA ARG A 472 18.55 5.69 22.93
C ARG A 472 18.57 6.01 24.42
N GLY A 473 18.75 4.96 25.22
CA GLY A 473 19.03 5.06 26.65
C GLY A 473 20.09 4.04 27.11
N GLY A 474 20.27 3.90 28.43
CA GLY A 474 21.26 3.01 29.01
C GLY A 474 21.15 1.52 28.64
N ALA A 475 19.96 1.04 28.24
CA ALA A 475 19.69 -0.35 27.86
C ALA A 475 19.59 -0.58 26.34
N SER A 476 19.80 0.46 25.52
CA SER A 476 19.71 0.35 24.07
C SER A 476 20.86 -0.46 23.49
N GLY A 477 20.52 -1.32 22.53
CA GLY A 477 21.46 -2.08 21.71
C GLY A 477 22.15 -1.22 20.67
N HIS A 478 22.29 -1.74 19.45
CA HIS A 478 22.86 -1.02 18.32
C HIS A 478 21.78 -0.27 17.55
N VAL A 479 22.14 0.81 16.86
CA VAL A 479 21.18 1.57 16.04
C VAL A 479 20.79 0.77 14.81
N ALA A 480 21.75 0.46 13.94
CA ALA A 480 21.47 -0.25 12.69
C ALA A 480 22.61 -1.19 12.27
N TRP A 481 22.24 -2.40 11.85
CA TRP A 481 23.10 -3.31 11.11
C TRP A 481 22.44 -3.62 9.77
N ILE A 482 23.09 -3.25 8.68
CA ILE A 482 22.57 -3.43 7.32
C ILE A 482 23.66 -4.04 6.45
N GLN A 483 23.32 -5.11 5.75
CA GLN A 483 24.25 -5.79 4.85
C GLN A 483 23.57 -6.32 3.59
N PRO A 484 24.24 -6.35 2.44
CA PRO A 484 23.75 -7.07 1.28
C PRO A 484 23.68 -8.57 1.58
N LYS A 485 22.69 -9.23 1.00
CA LYS A 485 22.55 -10.68 1.04
C LYS A 485 23.75 -11.34 0.37
N SER A 486 24.23 -12.44 0.95
CA SER A 486 25.31 -13.24 0.37
C SER A 486 24.96 -13.70 -1.05
N GLY A 487 25.85 -13.43 -2.00
CA GLY A 487 25.66 -13.80 -3.41
C GLY A 487 24.86 -12.78 -4.23
N VAL A 488 24.38 -11.71 -3.61
CA VAL A 488 23.74 -10.58 -4.30
C VAL A 488 24.75 -9.46 -4.48
N SER A 489 24.81 -8.93 -5.70
CA SER A 489 25.59 -7.74 -6.04
C SER A 489 24.68 -6.69 -6.62
N GLY A 490 25.01 -5.41 -6.40
CA GLY A 490 24.28 -4.32 -7.04
C GLY A 490 23.32 -3.57 -6.14
N VAL A 491 23.39 -3.78 -4.82
CA VAL A 491 22.42 -3.25 -3.86
C VAL A 491 22.84 -1.88 -3.36
N ASP A 492 21.86 -0.98 -3.21
CA ASP A 492 22.05 0.37 -2.71
C ASP A 492 21.54 0.51 -1.28
N LEU A 493 22.26 1.29 -0.47
CA LEU A 493 21.80 1.80 0.82
C LEU A 493 21.91 3.32 0.83
N ASP A 494 20.79 3.98 1.11
CA ASP A 494 20.77 5.38 1.54
C ASP A 494 20.44 5.47 3.03
N PHE A 495 21.39 5.95 3.83
CA PHE A 495 21.23 6.18 5.26
C PHE A 495 21.45 7.67 5.54
N SER A 496 20.37 8.45 5.44
CA SER A 496 20.45 9.91 5.38
C SER A 496 19.55 10.67 6.36
N ASN A 497 19.97 11.85 6.81
CA ASN A 497 19.16 12.73 7.69
C ASN A 497 18.74 12.07 9.01
N ASN A 498 19.49 11.10 9.53
CA ASN A 498 19.13 10.40 10.77
C ASN A 498 19.79 11.06 11.98
N ASP A 499 19.08 11.07 13.09
CA ASP A 499 19.62 11.47 14.38
C ASP A 499 19.75 10.26 15.30
N MET A 500 21.00 9.97 15.64
CA MET A 500 21.41 8.86 16.49
C MET A 500 22.04 9.36 17.79
N SER A 501 21.82 10.61 18.18
CA SER A 501 22.51 11.27 19.29
C SER A 501 21.91 10.91 20.65
N LEU A 502 22.76 10.81 21.66
CA LEU A 502 22.33 10.71 23.04
C LEU A 502 22.04 12.12 23.55
N ARG A 503 21.06 12.27 24.43
CA ARG A 503 20.62 13.59 24.92
C ARG A 503 20.69 13.67 26.44
N ASP A 504 20.52 14.88 26.95
CA ASP A 504 20.48 15.21 28.38
C ASP A 504 21.76 14.82 29.13
N LYS A 505 21.65 14.51 30.43
CA LYS A 505 22.78 14.14 31.29
C LYS A 505 23.52 12.89 30.82
N GLU A 506 22.90 12.05 29.99
CA GLU A 506 23.53 10.84 29.48
C GLU A 506 24.65 11.14 28.47
N TYR A 507 24.47 12.17 27.60
CA TYR A 507 25.46 12.67 26.63
C TYR A 507 26.83 13.03 27.25
N LEU A 508 26.84 13.48 28.51
CA LEU A 508 28.09 13.90 29.19
C LEU A 508 28.70 12.80 30.07
N SER A 509 28.04 11.65 30.18
CA SER A 509 28.35 10.65 31.21
C SER A 509 29.12 9.44 30.69
N ARG A 510 29.13 9.19 29.38
CA ARG A 510 29.74 7.97 28.80
C ARG A 510 31.25 8.05 28.68
N GLY A 511 31.87 9.23 28.70
CA GLY A 511 33.34 9.35 28.77
C GLY A 511 34.12 8.78 27.58
N TYR A 512 33.47 8.45 26.45
CA TYR A 512 34.16 7.90 25.27
C TYR A 512 35.24 8.84 24.73
N ALA A 513 35.00 10.15 24.79
CA ALA A 513 35.97 11.20 24.47
C ALA A 513 37.27 11.10 25.28
N THR A 514 37.23 10.50 26.47
CA THR A 514 38.41 10.37 27.36
C THR A 514 39.20 9.08 27.17
N GLY A 515 38.78 8.23 26.23
CA GLY A 515 39.44 6.97 25.89
C GLY A 515 38.73 5.73 26.41
N PHE A 516 39.29 4.56 26.08
CA PHE A 516 38.71 3.27 26.45
C PHE A 516 39.29 2.76 27.79
N ASP A 517 38.52 2.88 28.87
CA ASP A 517 38.82 2.22 30.15
C ASP A 517 37.96 0.96 30.33
N SER A 518 38.55 -0.21 30.06
CA SER A 518 37.85 -1.51 30.17
C SER A 518 37.25 -1.79 31.56
N SER A 519 37.74 -1.16 32.63
CA SER A 519 37.24 -1.37 33.99
C SER A 519 35.86 -0.74 34.25
N TYR A 520 35.54 0.36 33.55
CA TYR A 520 34.25 1.05 33.65
C TYR A 520 33.10 0.27 32.98
N TRP A 521 33.39 -0.56 31.99
CA TRP A 521 32.38 -1.07 31.05
C TRP A 521 31.96 -2.53 31.30
N TYR A 522 32.87 -3.40 31.73
CA TYR A 522 32.51 -4.79 32.04
C TYR A 522 31.73 -4.94 33.36
N GLY A 523 31.72 -3.92 34.23
CA GLY A 523 31.10 -3.96 35.56
C GLY A 523 29.79 -3.17 35.73
N SER A 524 29.38 -2.35 34.74
CA SER A 524 28.32 -1.33 34.89
C SER A 524 27.01 -1.63 34.14
N GLY A 525 26.97 -2.67 33.31
CA GLY A 525 25.76 -3.09 32.57
C GLY A 525 25.48 -2.30 31.27
N TYR A 526 26.36 -1.37 30.88
CA TYR A 526 26.22 -0.60 29.63
C TYR A 526 26.67 -1.41 28.41
N GLN A 527 25.88 -1.41 27.34
CA GLN A 527 26.26 -1.96 26.05
C GLN A 527 27.10 -0.94 25.24
N LEU A 528 28.10 -1.44 24.49
CA LEU A 528 28.83 -0.66 23.50
C LEU A 528 27.90 -0.43 22.29
N THR A 529 27.10 0.62 22.34
CA THR A 529 26.14 0.95 21.28
C THR A 529 26.88 1.41 20.02
N TYR A 530 26.59 0.76 18.89
CA TYR A 530 27.10 1.15 17.58
C TYR A 530 26.02 1.98 16.87
N GLY A 531 26.45 2.90 16.01
CA GLY A 531 25.55 3.63 15.10
C GLY A 531 25.16 2.74 13.92
N LEU A 532 25.58 3.13 12.72
CA LEU A 532 25.40 2.34 11.52
C LEU A 532 26.58 1.39 11.29
N ILE A 533 26.25 0.10 11.16
CA ILE A 533 27.14 -0.92 10.62
C ILE A 533 26.64 -1.30 9.23
N ALA A 534 27.32 -0.80 8.19
CA ALA A 534 27.06 -1.12 6.79
C ALA A 534 28.09 -2.14 6.28
N TYR A 535 27.72 -3.42 6.27
CA TYR A 535 28.66 -4.53 6.13
C TYR A 535 28.54 -5.31 4.81
N GLY A 536 29.32 -4.93 3.79
CA GLY A 536 29.42 -5.63 2.50
C GLY A 536 30.61 -6.60 2.46
N TYR A 537 30.41 -7.84 2.93
CA TYR A 537 31.43 -8.90 2.95
C TYR A 537 30.85 -10.26 2.50
N ASN A 538 31.69 -11.27 2.23
CA ASN A 538 31.29 -12.64 1.86
C ASN A 538 30.31 -12.73 0.66
N ASN A 539 30.74 -12.28 -0.52
CA ASN A 539 29.99 -12.32 -1.79
C ASN A 539 28.71 -11.43 -1.86
N GLY A 540 28.34 -10.70 -0.81
CA GLY A 540 27.39 -9.58 -0.87
C GLY A 540 28.12 -8.27 -1.22
N LYS A 541 27.62 -7.50 -2.19
CA LYS A 541 28.34 -6.32 -2.73
C LYS A 541 27.46 -5.08 -2.87
N TRP A 542 27.97 -3.95 -2.40
CA TRP A 542 27.37 -2.65 -2.61
C TRP A 542 27.51 -2.20 -4.07
N ARG A 543 26.46 -1.56 -4.59
CA ARG A 543 26.59 -0.67 -5.76
C ARG A 543 26.79 0.75 -5.28
N ASN A 544 25.90 1.30 -4.47
CA ASN A 544 26.12 2.58 -3.81
C ASN A 544 25.86 2.46 -2.30
N LEU A 545 26.75 3.03 -1.50
CA LEU A 545 26.54 3.20 -0.06
C LEU A 545 26.60 4.70 0.26
N ASN A 546 25.45 5.31 0.52
CA ASN A 546 25.34 6.71 0.89
C ASN A 546 25.04 6.85 2.38
N ILE A 547 25.87 7.60 3.09
CA ILE A 547 25.72 7.90 4.52
C ILE A 547 25.87 9.40 4.67
N SER A 548 24.76 10.13 4.76
CA SER A 548 24.79 11.59 4.69
C SER A 548 23.88 12.32 5.67
N ASN A 549 24.23 13.56 6.04
CA ASN A 549 23.40 14.41 6.91
C ASN A 549 23.00 13.76 8.24
N ASN A 550 23.81 12.85 8.80
CA ASN A 550 23.45 12.22 10.07
C ASN A 550 24.07 12.97 11.25
N GLN A 551 23.32 13.11 12.34
CA GLN A 551 23.78 13.62 13.64
C GLN A 551 24.02 12.45 14.60
N MET A 552 25.20 12.39 15.21
CA MET A 552 25.64 11.23 15.99
C MET A 552 26.43 11.63 17.23
N SER A 553 26.11 11.03 18.37
CA SER A 553 26.93 11.20 19.57
C SER A 553 26.97 9.99 20.51
N ASP A 554 27.98 9.90 21.37
CA ASP A 554 28.06 8.90 22.44
C ASP A 554 27.89 7.46 21.95
N LEU A 555 28.47 7.18 20.79
CA LEU A 555 28.50 5.86 20.20
C LEU A 555 29.90 5.29 20.37
N TYR A 556 29.96 3.97 20.55
CA TYR A 556 31.24 3.26 20.47
C TYR A 556 31.85 3.47 19.08
N LEU A 557 31.04 3.27 18.04
CA LEU A 557 31.42 3.49 16.65
C LEU A 557 30.20 3.95 15.86
N PRO A 558 30.12 5.24 15.47
CA PRO A 558 28.94 5.81 14.84
C PRO A 558 28.79 5.40 13.37
N ILE A 559 29.88 5.37 12.61
CA ILE A 559 29.87 4.91 11.21
C ILE A 559 30.91 3.81 11.02
N TYR A 560 30.44 2.63 10.66
CA TYR A 560 31.26 1.54 10.16
C TYR A 560 30.80 1.13 8.76
N SER A 561 31.63 1.38 7.75
CA SER A 561 31.37 0.93 6.39
C SER A 561 32.42 -0.08 5.93
N TYR A 562 31.95 -1.13 5.28
CA TYR A 562 32.80 -2.19 4.75
C TYR A 562 32.35 -2.54 3.34
N ALA A 563 33.23 -2.33 2.36
CA ALA A 563 32.99 -2.53 0.94
C ALA A 563 34.04 -3.50 0.35
N TYR A 564 33.73 -4.80 0.38
CA TYR A 564 34.58 -5.83 -0.21
C TYR A 564 34.14 -6.16 -1.64
N GLN A 565 35.03 -6.00 -2.62
CA GLN A 565 34.76 -6.24 -4.04
C GLN A 565 33.47 -5.57 -4.54
N SER A 566 33.12 -4.43 -3.95
CA SER A 566 31.94 -3.66 -4.32
C SER A 566 32.13 -3.02 -5.70
N THR A 567 31.02 -2.68 -6.36
CA THR A 567 31.01 -2.27 -7.77
C THR A 567 30.78 -0.77 -7.99
N GLY A 568 30.44 -0.04 -6.94
CA GLY A 568 30.41 1.42 -6.97
C GLY A 568 30.83 1.98 -5.62
N ASP A 569 30.37 3.19 -5.33
CA ASP A 569 31.05 4.11 -4.42
C ASP A 569 30.47 4.09 -3.00
N VAL A 570 31.34 4.45 -2.05
CA VAL A 570 30.96 4.74 -0.67
C VAL A 570 31.06 6.24 -0.45
N SER A 571 29.93 6.90 -0.25
CA SER A 571 29.85 8.32 0.06
C SER A 571 29.48 8.51 1.52
N ILE A 572 30.34 9.20 2.27
CA ILE A 572 30.13 9.58 3.66
C ILE A 572 30.23 11.09 3.71
N SER A 573 29.10 11.79 3.67
CA SER A 573 29.08 13.24 3.50
C SER A 573 28.23 14.02 4.50
N ASN A 574 28.68 15.21 4.90
CA ASN A 574 27.85 16.11 5.70
C ASN A 574 27.34 15.48 7.01
N ASN A 575 28.12 14.63 7.67
CA ASN A 575 27.75 14.08 8.97
C ASN A 575 28.39 14.87 10.12
N THR A 576 27.67 15.01 11.24
CA THR A 576 28.19 15.59 12.48
C THR A 576 28.30 14.52 13.55
N ILE A 577 29.53 14.27 14.02
CA ILE A 577 29.86 13.22 14.98
C ILE A 577 30.55 13.84 16.18
N SER A 578 29.98 13.68 17.38
CA SER A 578 30.56 14.23 18.61
C SER A 578 30.67 13.20 19.74
N GLY A 579 31.73 13.28 20.55
CA GLY A 579 31.80 12.54 21.83
C GLY A 579 31.81 11.01 21.73
N CYS A 580 32.23 10.45 20.59
CA CYS A 580 32.27 9.00 20.35
C CYS A 580 33.66 8.40 20.65
N LEU A 581 33.77 7.07 20.80
CA LEU A 581 35.09 6.45 20.98
C LEU A 581 35.85 6.42 19.65
N TYR A 582 35.20 5.87 18.63
CA TYR A 582 35.61 6.01 17.23
C TYR A 582 34.70 7.01 16.53
N SER A 583 35.10 7.47 15.35
CA SER A 583 34.27 8.33 14.50
C SER A 583 33.85 7.57 13.23
N ILE A 584 34.47 7.87 12.10
CA ILE A 584 34.24 7.18 10.83
C ILE A 584 35.27 6.06 10.70
N TYR A 585 34.79 4.86 10.46
CA TYR A 585 35.63 3.70 10.17
C TYR A 585 35.20 3.07 8.85
N SER A 586 36.01 3.27 7.81
CA SER A 586 35.68 2.84 6.44
C SER A 586 36.72 1.90 5.83
N TYR A 587 36.25 0.81 5.23
CA TYR A 587 37.06 -0.19 4.55
C TYR A 587 36.61 -0.39 3.11
N ALA A 588 37.56 -0.35 2.16
CA ALA A 588 37.34 -0.75 0.78
C ALA A 588 38.47 -1.67 0.28
N TYR A 589 38.11 -2.87 -0.18
CA TYR A 589 39.08 -3.90 -0.55
C TYR A 589 38.74 -4.54 -1.90
N TYR A 590 39.75 -4.72 -2.76
CA TYR A 590 39.69 -5.56 -3.96
C TYR A 590 38.59 -5.18 -4.98
N GLY A 591 38.08 -3.95 -4.92
CA GLY A 591 37.07 -3.41 -5.83
C GLY A 591 37.54 -2.11 -6.48
N ALA A 592 36.95 -1.74 -7.62
CA ALA A 592 37.08 -0.39 -8.18
C ALA A 592 36.11 0.58 -7.48
N THR A 593 36.14 0.56 -6.14
CA THR A 593 35.28 1.37 -5.27
C THR A 593 36.06 2.59 -4.81
N ASP A 594 35.51 3.77 -5.04
CA ASP A 594 36.01 4.99 -4.44
C ASP A 594 35.26 5.29 -3.14
N VAL A 595 36.01 5.66 -2.10
CA VAL A 595 35.46 6.15 -0.84
C VAL A 595 35.62 7.66 -0.79
N PHE A 596 34.50 8.36 -0.68
CA PHE A 596 34.44 9.81 -0.57
C PHE A 596 34.01 10.20 0.84
N VAL A 597 34.91 10.79 1.61
CA VAL A 597 34.63 11.37 2.93
C VAL A 597 34.62 12.88 2.77
N MET A 598 33.43 13.46 2.67
CA MET A 598 33.24 14.84 2.24
C MET A 598 32.46 15.67 3.28
N ASN A 599 32.90 16.88 3.59
CA ASN A 599 32.13 17.82 4.41
C ASN A 599 31.72 17.30 5.81
N ASN A 600 32.53 16.49 6.49
CA ASN A 600 32.13 15.92 7.80
C ASN A 600 32.71 16.74 8.97
N ILE A 601 32.06 16.66 10.13
CA ILE A 601 32.58 17.14 11.40
C ILE A 601 32.78 15.96 12.35
N ILE A 602 34.00 15.83 12.87
CA ILE A 602 34.38 14.92 13.96
C ILE A 602 34.86 15.79 15.12
N ASP A 603 34.10 15.79 16.21
CA ASP A 603 34.36 16.60 17.39
C ASP A 603 34.44 15.72 18.64
N GLN A 604 35.41 15.98 19.51
CA GLN A 604 35.55 15.31 20.82
C GLN A 604 35.48 13.78 20.75
N CYS A 605 35.74 13.19 19.58
CA CYS A 605 35.85 11.76 19.44
C CYS A 605 37.24 11.34 19.88
N TYR A 606 37.36 10.19 20.53
CA TYR A 606 38.69 9.76 20.96
C TYR A 606 39.58 9.47 19.74
N TYR A 607 39.11 8.65 18.81
CA TYR A 607 39.75 8.43 17.51
C TYR A 607 39.07 9.23 16.40
N GLY A 608 39.89 9.96 15.63
CA GLY A 608 39.51 10.59 14.37
C GLY A 608 39.20 9.59 13.24
N LEU A 609 39.20 10.06 11.99
CA LEU A 609 38.86 9.27 10.82
C LEU A 609 39.81 8.06 10.68
N ILE A 610 39.23 6.87 10.52
CA ILE A 610 39.93 5.63 10.22
C ILE A 610 39.48 5.09 8.86
N GLY A 611 40.46 4.77 8.01
CA GLY A 611 40.23 4.48 6.60
C GLY A 611 41.27 3.53 6.06
N TYR A 612 40.81 2.46 5.40
CA TYR A 612 41.66 1.45 4.81
C TYR A 612 41.21 1.13 3.39
N THR A 613 42.08 1.39 2.42
CA THR A 613 41.87 1.03 1.03
C THR A 613 42.95 0.08 0.54
N TYR A 614 42.58 -0.86 -0.31
CA TYR A 614 43.53 -1.86 -0.81
C TYR A 614 43.14 -2.36 -2.20
N GLN A 615 44.15 -2.49 -3.07
CA GLN A 615 44.05 -3.02 -4.45
C GLN A 615 42.89 -2.45 -5.27
N ASN A 616 43.15 -1.35 -5.98
CA ASN A 616 42.26 -0.63 -6.91
C ASN A 616 41.12 0.17 -6.27
N SER A 617 41.02 0.22 -4.94
CA SER A 617 40.13 1.14 -4.22
C SER A 617 40.90 2.40 -3.80
N THR A 618 40.23 3.55 -3.79
CA THR A 618 40.82 4.81 -3.32
C THR A 618 39.97 5.45 -2.22
N MET A 619 40.59 6.33 -1.41
CA MET A 619 39.89 7.15 -0.44
C MET A 619 40.28 8.61 -0.61
N THR A 620 39.29 9.44 -0.88
CA THR A 620 39.40 10.88 -1.02
C THR A 620 38.72 11.58 0.15
N VAL A 621 39.44 12.50 0.79
CA VAL A 621 38.94 13.28 1.93
C VAL A 621 38.99 14.77 1.58
N SER A 622 37.87 15.48 1.79
CA SER A 622 37.74 16.92 1.53
C SER A 622 36.70 17.54 2.46
N GLY A 623 36.91 18.77 2.93
CA GLY A 623 36.01 19.43 3.89
C GLY A 623 35.87 18.63 5.18
N LEU A 624 36.87 18.66 6.07
CA LEU A 624 36.84 17.91 7.32
C LEU A 624 37.24 18.80 8.49
N ILE A 625 36.37 18.88 9.50
CA ILE A 625 36.79 19.23 10.87
C ILE A 625 37.10 17.92 11.60
N GLU A 626 38.30 17.81 12.15
CA GLU A 626 38.78 16.69 12.95
C GLU A 626 39.35 17.20 14.28
N HIS A 627 38.46 17.63 15.16
CA HIS A 627 38.75 18.02 16.53
C HIS A 627 38.70 16.80 17.47
N ALA A 628 39.50 15.78 17.16
CA ALA A 628 39.58 14.52 17.91
C ALA A 628 40.63 14.58 19.05
N VAL A 629 40.42 13.78 20.11
CA VAL A 629 41.29 13.77 21.30
C VAL A 629 42.64 13.11 21.02
N THR A 630 42.68 12.07 20.19
CA THR A 630 43.93 11.53 19.67
C THR A 630 43.96 11.50 18.15
N TYR A 631 45.09 11.94 17.60
CA TYR A 631 45.40 11.82 16.19
C TYR A 631 46.01 10.43 15.93
N ASN A 632 45.27 9.61 15.16
CA ASN A 632 45.80 8.51 14.35
C ASN A 632 46.05 7.15 15.05
N MET A 633 45.29 6.14 14.61
CA MET A 633 45.80 4.78 14.42
C MET A 633 45.97 4.57 12.90
N GLY A 634 47.17 4.18 12.49
CA GLY A 634 47.67 4.25 11.11
C GLY A 634 46.71 3.80 10.01
N ALA A 635 46.75 4.54 8.89
CA ALA A 635 45.96 4.32 7.70
C ALA A 635 46.84 4.15 6.46
N PHE A 636 46.35 3.39 5.48
CA PHE A 636 46.99 3.19 4.18
C PHE A 636 46.11 3.79 3.07
N GLY A 637 46.71 4.54 2.14
CA GLY A 637 46.06 4.92 0.87
C GLY A 637 45.07 6.10 0.90
N ARG A 638 45.25 7.08 1.80
CA ARG A 638 44.44 8.32 1.82
C ARG A 638 45.01 9.41 0.92
N ALA A 639 44.15 10.09 0.17
CA ALA A 639 44.45 11.36 -0.47
C ALA A 639 43.55 12.46 0.11
N TYR A 640 44.17 13.52 0.63
CA TYR A 640 43.47 14.72 1.10
C TYR A 640 43.47 15.75 -0.05
N GLU A 641 42.28 16.22 -0.45
CA GLU A 641 42.15 17.26 -1.47
C GLU A 641 42.38 18.67 -0.89
N PHE A 642 42.07 18.87 0.40
CA PHE A 642 42.26 20.12 1.16
C PHE A 642 42.76 19.84 2.59
N GLU A 643 43.21 20.88 3.30
CA GLU A 643 43.66 20.76 4.70
C GLU A 643 42.50 20.40 5.64
N VAL A 644 42.84 19.63 6.68
CA VAL A 644 41.90 19.24 7.75
C VAL A 644 41.89 20.35 8.80
N ILE A 645 40.71 20.85 9.13
CA ILE A 645 40.51 21.82 10.20
C ILE A 645 40.56 21.07 11.54
N THR A 646 41.36 21.54 12.48
CA THR A 646 41.53 20.89 13.81
C THR A 646 41.00 21.73 14.97
N GLU A 647 40.32 22.84 14.65
CA GLU A 647 39.73 23.76 15.61
C GLU A 647 38.35 23.29 16.09
N ASP A 648 37.92 23.82 17.24
CA ASP A 648 36.57 23.57 17.79
C ASP A 648 35.50 24.01 16.78
N PRO A 649 34.51 23.16 16.45
CA PRO A 649 33.44 23.51 15.51
C PRO A 649 32.44 24.55 16.05
N LEU A 650 32.52 24.96 17.32
CA LEU A 650 31.65 25.97 17.93
C LEU A 650 30.15 25.66 17.75
N PHE A 651 29.72 24.50 18.23
CA PHE A 651 28.30 24.12 18.28
C PHE A 651 27.49 25.00 19.25
N ASN A 652 26.21 25.21 18.94
CA ASN A 652 25.29 26.02 19.74
C ASN A 652 25.04 25.47 21.16
N ASP A 653 24.54 24.24 21.28
CA ASP A 653 24.34 23.58 22.58
C ASP A 653 24.46 22.04 22.46
N PRO A 654 25.69 21.51 22.30
CA PRO A 654 25.89 20.08 22.12
C PRO A 654 25.43 19.27 23.34
N ALA A 655 25.39 19.87 24.54
CA ALA A 655 24.88 19.21 25.74
C ALA A 655 23.36 18.99 25.71
N ALA A 656 22.61 19.82 24.97
CA ALA A 656 21.21 19.64 24.68
C ALA A 656 20.95 18.80 23.40
N GLY A 657 22.02 18.36 22.72
CA GLY A 657 21.94 17.67 21.45
C GLY A 657 21.73 18.59 20.24
N ASP A 658 22.01 19.89 20.38
CA ASP A 658 22.01 20.88 19.31
C ASP A 658 23.44 21.07 18.78
N PHE A 659 23.72 20.45 17.64
CA PHE A 659 25.02 20.50 16.96
C PHE A 659 25.03 21.43 15.74
N SER A 660 24.08 22.37 15.67
CA SER A 660 24.13 23.43 14.66
C SER A 660 25.32 24.36 14.93
N LEU A 661 25.89 24.91 13.85
CA LEU A 661 27.10 25.75 13.91
C LEU A 661 26.77 27.18 14.35
N CYS A 662 27.62 27.76 15.21
CA CYS A 662 27.65 29.21 15.41
C CYS A 662 28.17 29.92 14.16
N THR A 663 27.75 31.17 13.93
CA THR A 663 28.19 32.04 12.78
C THR A 663 29.70 32.19 12.63
N ARG A 664 30.47 32.01 13.70
CA ARG A 664 31.94 32.13 13.69
C ARG A 664 32.67 30.79 13.69
N SER A 665 31.93 29.70 13.50
CA SER A 665 32.50 28.37 13.41
C SER A 665 33.47 28.31 12.21
N PRO A 666 34.61 27.62 12.35
CA PRO A 666 35.47 27.35 11.20
C PRO A 666 34.83 26.39 10.18
N GLY A 667 33.67 25.79 10.51
CA GLY A 667 32.93 24.91 9.62
C GLY A 667 31.89 25.61 8.74
N VAL A 668 31.65 26.91 8.97
CA VAL A 668 30.74 27.73 8.16
C VAL A 668 31.43 28.09 6.86
N ASP A 669 30.71 27.94 5.75
CA ASP A 669 31.15 28.26 4.39
C ASP A 669 32.49 27.59 3.98
N ALA A 670 32.77 26.40 4.53
CA ALA A 670 34.07 25.72 4.43
C ALA A 670 34.04 24.39 3.64
N GLY A 671 32.87 23.98 3.16
CA GLY A 671 32.62 22.71 2.47
C GLY A 671 32.69 22.77 0.95
N THR A 672 32.55 21.60 0.33
CA THR A 672 32.55 21.41 -1.14
C THR A 672 31.19 20.95 -1.65
N MET A 673 30.80 21.36 -2.86
CA MET A 673 29.59 20.87 -3.56
C MET A 673 29.65 19.37 -3.92
N LYS A 674 30.84 18.76 -3.89
CA LYS A 674 31.03 17.36 -4.27
C LYS A 674 30.40 16.42 -3.24
N HIS A 675 29.47 15.56 -3.66
CA HIS A 675 28.73 14.61 -2.81
C HIS A 675 27.87 15.23 -1.69
N ALA A 676 27.70 16.56 -1.68
CA ALA A 676 26.85 17.23 -0.71
C ALA A 676 25.37 16.99 -1.04
N PRO A 677 24.53 16.63 -0.06
CA PRO A 677 23.08 16.64 -0.21
C PRO A 677 22.55 18.04 -0.54
N SER A 678 21.38 18.12 -1.20
CA SER A 678 20.77 19.40 -1.61
C SER A 678 20.20 20.23 -0.45
N THR A 679 19.95 19.59 0.69
CA THR A 679 19.46 20.23 1.92
C THR A 679 20.25 19.71 3.12
N ASP A 680 20.21 20.43 4.22
CA ASP A 680 20.70 19.96 5.52
C ASP A 680 19.67 19.04 6.23
N ILE A 681 20.00 18.61 7.45
CA ILE A 681 19.15 17.70 8.23
C ILE A 681 17.81 18.32 8.65
N ASP A 682 17.73 19.65 8.78
CA ASP A 682 16.50 20.38 9.11
C ASP A 682 15.68 20.78 7.86
N GLY A 683 16.21 20.50 6.67
CA GLY A 683 15.57 20.77 5.38
C GLY A 683 15.90 22.14 4.79
N TYR A 684 16.86 22.88 5.34
CA TYR A 684 17.37 24.11 4.73
C TYR A 684 18.17 23.80 3.46
N PRO A 685 18.03 24.59 2.38
CA PRO A 685 18.77 24.35 1.13
C PRO A 685 20.27 24.61 1.31
N ARG A 686 21.11 23.91 0.54
CA ARG A 686 22.56 24.14 0.46
C ARG A 686 22.96 24.71 -0.93
N PRO A 687 23.93 25.64 -1.03
CA PRO A 687 24.60 26.40 0.03
C PRO A 687 23.77 27.60 0.57
N LEU A 688 24.10 28.06 1.78
CA LEU A 688 23.68 29.36 2.34
C LEU A 688 24.92 30.22 2.62
N ASP A 689 24.77 31.54 2.72
CA ASP A 689 25.83 32.46 3.14
C ASP A 689 25.78 32.59 4.66
N GLY A 690 26.48 31.70 5.35
CA GLY A 690 26.41 31.51 6.79
C GLY A 690 27.26 32.51 7.57
N ASP A 691 28.35 33.01 6.99
CA ASP A 691 29.22 34.02 7.60
C ASP A 691 28.84 35.47 7.25
N GLY A 692 28.01 35.66 6.22
CA GLY A 692 27.47 36.95 5.78
C GLY A 692 28.44 37.78 4.96
N ASP A 693 29.47 37.19 4.36
CA ASP A 693 30.43 37.86 3.49
C ASP A 693 29.92 38.14 2.06
N GLY A 694 28.75 37.57 1.72
CA GLY A 694 28.11 37.68 0.41
C GLY A 694 28.39 36.50 -0.54
N VAL A 695 29.09 35.46 -0.09
CA VAL A 695 29.47 34.28 -0.88
C VAL A 695 29.00 33.00 -0.19
N ALA A 696 27.84 32.49 -0.60
CA ALA A 696 27.33 31.22 -0.10
C ALA A 696 28.21 30.02 -0.49
N GLN A 697 28.65 29.25 0.51
CA GLN A 697 29.28 27.94 0.38
C GLN A 697 28.55 26.91 1.24
N ILE A 698 28.94 25.64 1.11
CA ILE A 698 28.35 24.58 1.92
C ILE A 698 29.00 24.58 3.28
N ASP A 699 28.21 24.43 4.34
CA ASP A 699 28.75 24.17 5.65
C ASP A 699 29.21 22.72 5.84
N LEU A 700 30.23 22.54 6.67
CA LEU A 700 30.65 21.22 7.13
C LEU A 700 29.60 20.66 8.12
N GLY A 701 29.41 19.34 8.07
CA GLY A 701 28.50 18.63 8.96
C GLY A 701 27.05 18.63 8.48
N ALA A 702 26.16 18.21 9.37
CA ALA A 702 24.75 17.90 9.08
C ALA A 702 23.85 19.13 8.92
N TYR A 703 24.28 20.29 9.43
CA TYR A 703 23.52 21.54 9.44
C TYR A 703 24.08 22.54 8.44
N GLU A 704 23.22 23.41 7.91
CA GLU A 704 23.60 24.72 7.37
C GLU A 704 23.34 25.78 8.44
N GLN A 705 24.22 26.76 8.51
CA GLN A 705 24.14 27.88 9.41
C GLN A 705 23.00 28.79 8.96
N VAL A 706 22.05 29.00 9.87
CA VAL A 706 20.92 29.91 9.66
C VAL A 706 20.84 30.96 10.77
N GLY A 707 21.40 32.15 10.52
CA GLY A 707 21.22 33.35 11.35
C GLY A 707 22.20 33.51 12.52
N THR A 708 22.20 34.65 13.24
CA THR A 708 23.26 34.97 14.22
C THR A 708 23.12 34.22 15.55
N CYS A 709 24.12 33.44 15.96
CA CYS A 709 24.17 32.84 17.31
C CYS A 709 24.68 33.82 18.38
N ASP A 710 24.05 33.83 19.55
CA ASP A 710 24.49 34.54 20.76
C ASP A 710 25.48 33.64 21.52
N ALA A 711 26.73 33.60 21.06
CA ALA A 711 27.78 32.75 21.64
C ALA A 711 27.93 33.02 23.15
N ARG A 712 27.36 32.16 23.99
CA ARG A 712 27.60 32.22 25.43
C ARG A 712 29.00 31.68 25.69
N VAL A 713 29.87 32.54 26.22
CA VAL A 713 31.22 32.18 26.70
C VAL A 713 31.15 30.91 27.54
N ARG A 714 31.69 29.81 27.01
CA ARG A 714 31.78 28.53 27.72
C ARG A 714 33.14 28.46 28.40
N VAL A 715 33.15 28.30 29.73
CA VAL A 715 34.38 28.02 30.48
C VAL A 715 34.76 26.56 30.22
N VAL A 716 35.76 26.34 29.38
CA VAL A 716 36.23 25.02 28.93
C VAL A 716 37.12 24.30 29.95
N GLN A 717 37.73 25.02 30.90
CA GLN A 717 38.50 24.43 31.99
C GLN A 717 38.72 25.43 33.14
N TRP A 718 38.69 24.97 34.39
CA TRP A 718 39.27 25.72 35.51
C TRP A 718 40.75 25.33 35.65
N ARG A 719 41.67 26.29 35.52
CA ARG A 719 43.07 26.13 35.93
C ARG A 719 43.24 26.81 37.29
N GLU A 720 43.41 26.04 38.35
CA GLU A 720 43.95 26.61 39.60
C GLU A 720 45.38 27.05 39.33
N ILE A 721 45.58 28.37 39.23
CA ILE A 721 46.92 28.95 39.32
C ILE A 721 47.26 28.92 40.81
N GLY A 722 48.09 27.96 41.21
CA GLY A 722 48.65 27.92 42.56
C GLY A 722 49.32 29.26 42.86
N ALA A 723 49.05 29.81 44.04
CA ALA A 723 49.64 31.06 44.49
C ALA A 723 51.17 30.99 44.36
N GLU A 724 51.75 31.88 43.56
CA GLU A 724 53.17 32.18 43.64
C GLU A 724 53.47 32.60 45.09
N THR A 725 54.19 31.75 45.80
CA THR A 725 54.88 32.17 47.01
C THR A 725 55.96 33.14 46.57
N ASN A 726 55.79 34.41 46.93
CA ASN A 726 56.85 35.41 46.88
C ASN A 726 58.08 34.87 47.63
N ASP A 727 59.19 34.66 46.91
CA ASP A 727 60.56 34.91 47.37
C ASP A 727 61.44 35.29 46.17
#